data_AF-A0A7S3WUQ3-F1
#
_entry.id   AF-A0A7S3WUQ3-F1
#
_cell.length_a   1.000
_cell.length_b   1.000
_cell.length_c   1.000
_cell.angle_alpha   90.00
_cell.angle_beta   90.00
_cell.angle_gamma   90.00
#
_symmetry.space_group_name_H-M   'P 1'
#
loop_
_entity.id
_entity.type
_entity.pdbx_description
1 polymer ?
#
loop_
_entity_poly.entity_id
_entity_poly.type
_entity_poly.pdbx_seq_one_letter_code
_entity_poly.pdbx_strand_id
1 'polypeptide(L)'
;MRVNCSLPSGSETVVFLEFSGTVYRHDPRLRLGVNDLGGSRGTGTGTGAGADQNVNPVCGVGPKTFISEAHCVWAPSCEPTILPIELTLSDDAIRSFYRIGRRYVYYVTGLRLTAPFDVSPCQSGVRSRWARAPELCAQAPLVTNHESRDAIERAIAQAVATEESSPDIVDIEGACSDRRHAAVGARVSVGGTCWRHVHPDHWSVYDFTLWVARNREGPEPILRLAEAGSPNMHFSHTDMRRWLNHKAHLLPLGVRGEVKVYTDLPLSVQSHAHAASIGALQPAAPLVEVCGSPGEVSNNPALGHRFRSWIGFEEDGSAELDQPVGPSEAKRSIYHSVALDAADQLRHRAAWALSQVYVTSELMLDNRAMAQEMWLTYHDIFVRHAFGNLRDLLREVSYSPVMGEFLTLLGSRSLVFNKPDENFAREIMQLFTIGLYQLNLDGTAERSPRGALMSTYELPEIASFARAWTGFTRAEPRSNIESDQDGEPLNSVDPMRINATFRDELPKMDLHRGHIGDQLPLCIDLPPRSFLLRGARWRYLRPAVQPPLARGICTETVQRNGRSFCASDAVQEYFSSSGEAGCRARCENEPRCRFYSFWKNNWCRLTETCDVMRSANSPDTISVVSCSSSLLPPLPPPLRPPPPPPQSSPP
;
A
#
# COMPACT_ATOMS: atom_id res chain seq x y z
N MET A 1 26.68 35.78 -22.32
CA MET A 1 25.61 35.98 -21.32
C MET A 1 25.96 37.20 -20.49
N ARG A 2 25.07 38.19 -20.41
CA ARG A 2 25.24 39.35 -19.51
C ARG A 2 24.11 39.28 -18.49
N VAL A 3 24.45 39.23 -17.21
CA VAL A 3 23.48 39.32 -16.12
C VAL A 3 23.01 40.78 -16.06
N ASN A 4 21.73 41.02 -16.25
CA ASN A 4 21.18 42.39 -16.28
C ASN A 4 20.65 42.77 -14.90
N CYS A 5 21.36 43.65 -14.19
CA CYS A 5 21.05 44.08 -12.83
C CYS A 5 19.97 45.17 -12.73
N SER A 6 19.29 45.52 -13.84
CA SER A 6 18.31 46.61 -13.88
C SER A 6 16.85 46.19 -13.65
N LEU A 7 16.58 44.91 -13.37
CA LEU A 7 15.23 44.43 -13.03
C LEU A 7 14.99 44.60 -11.52
N PRO A 8 13.78 45.01 -11.09
CA PRO A 8 13.54 45.40 -9.70
C PRO A 8 13.74 44.22 -8.76
N SER A 9 14.73 44.35 -7.87
CA SER A 9 15.00 43.46 -6.74
C SER A 9 13.92 43.65 -5.66
N GLY A 10 12.70 43.18 -5.95
CA GLY A 10 11.65 43.02 -4.96
C GLY A 10 11.73 41.63 -4.35
N SER A 11 12.34 41.52 -3.17
CA SER A 11 12.61 40.30 -2.39
C SER A 11 13.69 39.36 -2.94
N GLU A 12 14.61 38.97 -2.07
CA GLU A 12 15.98 38.50 -2.35
C GLU A 12 16.15 37.06 -2.87
N THR A 13 15.29 36.53 -3.75
CA THR A 13 15.44 35.13 -4.21
C THR A 13 15.20 34.84 -5.69
N VAL A 14 15.10 35.85 -6.57
CA VAL A 14 14.76 35.61 -7.98
C VAL A 14 15.85 36.12 -8.92
N VAL A 15 16.56 35.18 -9.55
CA VAL A 15 17.52 35.45 -10.63
C VAL A 15 16.77 35.39 -11.96
N PHE A 16 16.90 36.45 -12.78
CA PHE A 16 16.34 36.51 -14.12
C PHE A 16 17.46 36.47 -15.16
N LEU A 17 17.24 35.76 -16.26
CA LEU A 17 18.16 35.67 -17.39
C LEU A 17 17.43 36.13 -18.66
N GLU A 18 18.04 37.01 -19.45
CA GLU A 18 17.54 37.39 -20.77
C GLU A 18 18.36 36.71 -21.86
N PHE A 19 17.67 36.00 -22.77
CA PHE A 19 18.29 35.37 -23.95
C PHE A 19 17.40 35.57 -25.17
N SER A 20 17.98 36.14 -26.23
CA SER A 20 17.28 36.44 -27.50
C SER A 20 15.98 37.25 -27.33
N GLY A 21 15.99 38.24 -26.44
CA GLY A 21 14.84 39.12 -26.17
C GLY A 21 13.71 38.49 -25.34
N THR A 22 13.90 37.27 -24.85
CA THR A 22 12.96 36.58 -23.95
C THR A 22 13.55 36.50 -22.54
N VAL A 23 12.73 36.82 -21.53
CA VAL A 23 13.13 36.83 -20.11
C VAL A 23 12.73 35.51 -19.44
N TYR A 24 13.70 34.87 -18.81
CA TYR A 24 13.56 33.61 -18.08
C TYR A 24 13.73 33.87 -16.58
N ARG A 25 12.90 33.23 -15.75
CA ARG A 25 12.96 33.28 -14.28
C ARG A 25 13.56 31.98 -13.76
N HIS A 26 14.57 32.06 -12.89
CA HIS A 26 15.12 30.89 -12.19
C HIS A 26 14.14 30.38 -11.11
N ASP A 27 13.74 29.12 -11.21
CA ASP A 27 12.99 28.37 -10.19
C ASP A 27 13.87 27.20 -9.69
N PRO A 28 14.31 27.18 -8.42
CA PRO A 28 15.27 26.19 -7.93
C PRO A 28 14.66 24.79 -7.64
N ARG A 29 13.41 24.49 -7.98
CA ARG A 29 12.74 23.24 -7.53
C ARG A 29 12.38 22.22 -8.59
N LEU A 30 13.06 22.17 -9.73
CA LEU A 30 12.75 21.14 -10.74
C LEU A 30 14.00 20.48 -11.34
N ARG A 31 14.12 19.17 -11.13
CA ARG A 31 14.50 18.27 -12.22
C ARG A 31 13.20 17.72 -12.81
N LEU A 32 13.03 17.88 -14.12
CA LEU A 32 12.00 17.16 -14.87
C LEU A 32 12.41 15.68 -14.92
N GLY A 33 11.63 14.83 -14.24
CA GLY A 33 11.62 13.39 -14.46
C GLY A 33 10.55 13.06 -15.51
N VAL A 34 10.87 12.15 -16.42
CA VAL A 34 9.88 11.59 -17.34
C VAL A 34 8.96 10.68 -16.54
N ASN A 35 7.66 10.95 -16.57
CA ASN A 35 6.65 10.06 -16.05
C ASN A 35 6.49 8.90 -17.05
N ASP A 36 7.26 7.83 -16.88
CA ASP A 36 7.06 6.62 -17.65
C ASP A 36 6.07 5.69 -16.92
N LEU A 37 5.23 5.02 -17.70
CA LEU A 37 4.31 3.99 -17.22
C LEU A 37 5.06 2.70 -16.81
N GLY A 38 6.39 2.76 -16.66
CA GLY A 38 7.31 1.63 -16.50
C GLY A 38 7.98 1.53 -15.13
N GLY A 39 7.76 2.49 -14.24
CA GLY A 39 8.25 2.44 -12.85
C GLY A 39 7.79 1.18 -12.12
N SER A 40 8.72 0.55 -11.41
CA SER A 40 8.60 -0.74 -10.73
C SER A 40 7.37 -0.83 -9.83
N ARG A 41 6.31 -1.43 -10.38
CA ARG A 41 5.18 -1.94 -9.62
C ARG A 41 5.49 -3.38 -9.23
N GLY A 42 5.25 -3.72 -7.98
CA GLY A 42 5.69 -5.00 -7.49
C GLY A 42 4.66 -6.10 -7.40
N THR A 43 5.12 -7.24 -6.86
CA THR A 43 4.34 -8.45 -6.57
C THR A 43 4.43 -9.02 -5.17
N GLY A 44 3.30 -9.51 -4.69
CA GLY A 44 3.09 -10.88 -4.26
C GLY A 44 1.61 -11.24 -4.16
N THR A 45 1.32 -12.50 -4.38
CA THR A 45 0.01 -13.14 -4.22
C THR A 45 -0.15 -13.54 -2.76
N GLY A 46 -0.68 -12.64 -1.92
CA GLY A 46 -1.05 -12.95 -0.54
C GLY A 46 -2.55 -13.19 -0.43
N THR A 47 -3.00 -14.43 -0.60
CA THR A 47 -4.38 -14.85 -0.25
C THR A 47 -4.50 -15.12 1.25
N GLY A 48 -4.15 -14.13 2.07
CA GLY A 48 -4.08 -14.29 3.53
C GLY A 48 -4.67 -13.10 4.27
N ALA A 49 -5.94 -13.23 4.67
CA ALA A 49 -6.42 -12.58 5.89
C ALA A 49 -5.70 -13.22 7.08
N GLY A 50 -4.51 -12.71 7.39
CA GLY A 50 -3.66 -13.21 8.45
C GLY A 50 -2.73 -12.09 8.89
N ALA A 51 -3.05 -11.51 10.04
CA ALA A 51 -2.19 -10.61 10.77
C ALA A 51 -0.85 -11.31 11.07
N ASP A 52 0.23 -10.86 10.43
CA ASP A 52 1.59 -11.14 10.89
C ASP A 52 2.37 -9.83 10.78
N GLN A 53 2.63 -9.21 11.93
CA GLN A 53 3.13 -7.84 12.13
C GLN A 53 4.61 -7.64 11.72
N ASN A 54 5.18 -8.47 10.84
CA ASN A 54 6.63 -8.42 10.54
C ASN A 54 7.00 -8.83 9.10
N VAL A 55 6.08 -8.76 8.14
CA VAL A 55 6.38 -9.14 6.75
C VAL A 55 6.34 -7.90 5.86
N ASN A 56 7.50 -7.60 5.27
CA ASN A 56 7.73 -6.62 4.19
C ASN A 56 6.51 -6.40 3.28
N PRO A 57 6.24 -5.16 2.83
CA PRO A 57 5.09 -4.85 1.97
C PRO A 57 5.12 -5.69 0.69
N VAL A 58 4.37 -6.80 0.72
CA VAL A 58 4.14 -7.69 -0.41
C VAL A 58 3.22 -6.95 -1.36
N CYS A 59 3.63 -6.60 -2.57
CA CYS A 59 2.80 -5.72 -3.40
C CYS A 59 1.52 -6.39 -3.87
N GLY A 60 0.42 -5.64 -3.84
CA GLY A 60 -0.83 -6.10 -4.38
C GLY A 60 -0.78 -6.24 -5.89
N VAL A 61 -0.66 -7.47 -6.38
CA VAL A 61 -0.94 -7.76 -7.79
C VAL A 61 -2.45 -7.80 -7.96
N GLY A 62 -3.01 -6.75 -8.55
CA GLY A 62 -4.40 -6.76 -8.98
C GLY A 62 -4.61 -7.86 -10.04
N PRO A 63 -5.75 -8.57 -10.02
CA PRO A 63 -6.06 -9.50 -11.09
C PRO A 63 -6.13 -8.75 -12.42
N LYS A 64 -5.75 -9.43 -13.49
CA LYS A 64 -5.92 -8.90 -14.84
C LYS A 64 -7.42 -8.72 -15.14
N THR A 65 -7.83 -7.50 -15.45
CA THR A 65 -9.22 -7.13 -15.76
C THR A 65 -9.33 -6.55 -17.16
N PHE A 66 -10.56 -6.30 -17.61
CA PHE A 66 -10.81 -5.62 -18.89
C PHE A 66 -10.28 -4.18 -18.92
N ILE A 67 -9.95 -3.59 -17.76
CA ILE A 67 -9.39 -2.23 -17.66
C ILE A 67 -7.88 -2.26 -17.45
N SER A 68 -7.35 -3.25 -16.73
CA SER A 68 -5.91 -3.33 -16.44
C SER A 68 -5.10 -4.12 -17.48
N GLU A 69 -5.73 -5.01 -18.27
CA GLU A 69 -5.04 -5.90 -19.21
C GLU A 69 -4.08 -5.19 -20.18
N ALA A 70 -4.50 -4.04 -20.72
CA ALA A 70 -3.70 -3.30 -21.69
C ALA A 70 -2.47 -2.62 -21.08
N HIS A 71 -2.44 -2.48 -19.75
CA HIS A 71 -1.42 -1.77 -19.00
C HIS A 71 -0.63 -2.68 -18.06
N CYS A 72 -0.85 -4.00 -18.12
CA CYS A 72 -0.03 -4.95 -17.40
C CYS A 72 1.39 -4.96 -17.98
N VAL A 73 2.39 -4.92 -17.11
CA VAL A 73 3.81 -4.87 -17.48
C VAL A 73 4.58 -6.01 -16.85
N TRP A 74 5.63 -6.47 -17.52
CA TRP A 74 6.60 -7.39 -16.93
C TRP A 74 7.63 -6.57 -16.16
N ALA A 75 7.61 -6.70 -14.84
CA ALA A 75 8.59 -6.06 -13.97
C ALA A 75 9.35 -7.14 -13.19
N PRO A 76 10.58 -6.87 -12.70
CA PRO A 76 11.11 -7.59 -11.55
C PRO A 76 10.05 -7.53 -10.43
N SER A 77 10.09 -8.43 -9.45
CA SER A 77 9.20 -8.31 -8.28
C SER A 77 9.23 -6.90 -7.69
N CYS A 78 8.36 -6.62 -6.71
CA CYS A 78 8.40 -5.36 -5.95
C CYS A 78 9.80 -4.88 -5.74
N GLU A 79 9.97 -3.57 -5.87
CA GLU A 79 11.20 -2.86 -5.55
C GLU A 79 11.96 -3.63 -4.48
N PRO A 80 13.24 -3.94 -4.74
CA PRO A 80 14.00 -4.92 -4.00
C PRO A 80 13.75 -4.76 -2.51
N THR A 81 13.28 -5.83 -1.88
CA THR A 81 13.00 -5.90 -0.46
C THR A 81 14.12 -5.20 0.30
N ILE A 82 13.77 -4.21 1.11
CA ILE A 82 14.74 -3.56 1.99
C ILE A 82 15.11 -4.60 3.06
N LEU A 83 16.36 -5.01 3.04
CA LEU A 83 16.91 -5.98 3.97
C LEU A 83 17.14 -5.32 5.33
N PRO A 84 16.92 -6.05 6.44
CA PRO A 84 17.19 -5.58 7.80
C PRO A 84 18.70 -5.59 8.06
N ILE A 85 19.42 -4.67 7.43
CA ILE A 85 20.87 -4.51 7.63
C ILE A 85 21.15 -3.55 8.79
N GLU A 86 22.26 -3.77 9.47
CA GLU A 86 22.74 -2.84 10.48
C GLU A 86 23.32 -1.57 9.83
N LEU A 87 22.88 -0.42 10.34
CA LEU A 87 23.35 0.91 9.97
C LEU A 87 23.78 1.64 11.24
N THR A 88 25.07 1.95 11.35
CA THR A 88 25.56 2.86 12.39
C THR A 88 25.19 4.30 12.03
N LEU A 89 24.56 5.04 12.96
CA LEU A 89 24.24 6.47 12.83
C LEU A 89 25.49 7.36 12.93
N SER A 90 26.48 7.09 12.08
CA SER A 90 27.72 7.85 11.94
C SER A 90 27.47 9.19 11.23
N ASP A 91 28.46 10.09 11.26
CA ASP A 91 28.37 11.37 10.54
C ASP A 91 28.12 11.20 9.04
N ASP A 92 28.68 10.16 8.43
CA ASP A 92 28.50 9.87 7.00
C ASP A 92 27.12 9.29 6.71
N ALA A 93 26.61 8.40 7.56
CA ALA A 93 25.23 7.91 7.46
C ALA A 93 24.20 9.03 7.66
N ILE A 94 24.43 9.93 8.62
CA ILE A 94 23.57 11.09 8.85
C ILE A 94 23.57 12.01 7.62
N ARG A 95 24.72 12.25 7.00
CA ARG A 95 24.83 13.01 5.74
C ARG A 95 24.16 12.32 4.56
N SER A 96 24.20 10.99 4.47
CA SER A 96 23.64 10.25 3.34
C SER A 96 22.11 10.37 3.26
N PHE A 97 21.42 10.47 4.40
CA PHE A 97 19.98 10.72 4.43
C PHE A 97 19.60 12.00 3.69
N TYR A 98 20.39 13.08 3.77
CA TYR A 98 20.15 14.28 2.97
C TYR A 98 20.65 14.14 1.53
N ARG A 99 21.91 13.71 1.33
CA ARG A 99 22.53 13.68 0.00
C ARG A 99 21.81 12.76 -0.97
N ILE A 100 21.28 11.65 -0.47
CA ILE A 100 20.66 10.58 -1.25
C ILE A 100 19.15 10.56 -1.00
N GLY A 101 18.75 10.46 0.26
CA GLY A 101 17.34 10.33 0.66
C GLY A 101 16.55 11.63 0.72
N ARG A 102 17.22 12.80 0.58
CA ARG A 102 16.61 14.15 0.67
C ARG A 102 15.89 14.44 2.00
N ARG A 103 16.29 13.79 3.08
CA ARG A 103 15.80 14.03 4.44
C ARG A 103 16.79 14.83 5.27
N TYR A 104 16.28 15.79 6.04
CA TYR A 104 17.10 16.71 6.84
C TYR A 104 17.38 16.09 8.21
N VAL A 105 18.23 15.06 8.23
CA VAL A 105 18.58 14.34 9.45
C VAL A 105 19.81 14.98 10.10
N TYR A 106 19.72 15.27 11.41
CA TYR A 106 20.82 15.81 12.19
C TYR A 106 20.88 15.21 13.58
N TYR A 107 22.09 15.10 14.13
CA TYR A 107 22.25 14.99 15.57
C TYR A 107 22.33 16.37 16.21
N VAL A 108 21.88 16.48 17.47
CA VAL A 108 21.69 17.78 18.12
C VAL A 108 22.76 18.05 19.17
N THR A 109 23.36 19.23 19.16
CA THR A 109 24.33 19.66 20.20
C THR A 109 24.00 21.06 20.74
N GLY A 110 24.70 21.49 21.80
CA GLY A 110 24.54 22.84 22.37
C GLY A 110 23.33 23.06 23.28
N LEU A 111 22.43 22.06 23.41
CA LEU A 111 21.29 22.11 24.33
C LEU A 111 21.73 22.33 25.78
N ARG A 112 21.00 23.19 26.49
CA ARG A 112 21.28 23.61 27.86
C ARG A 112 20.39 22.88 28.86
N LEU A 113 20.92 22.60 30.04
CA LEU A 113 20.17 22.05 31.18
C LEU A 113 19.43 23.18 31.92
N THR A 114 18.40 23.75 31.29
CA THR A 114 17.46 24.71 31.89
C THR A 114 16.09 24.06 32.02
N ALA A 115 15.22 24.59 32.87
CA ALA A 115 13.85 24.10 33.04
C ALA A 115 13.13 23.79 31.72
N PRO A 116 12.46 22.62 31.58
CA PRO A 116 12.24 21.58 32.61
C PRO A 116 13.36 20.52 32.71
N PHE A 117 14.51 20.72 32.06
CA PHE A 117 15.60 19.74 31.97
C PHE A 117 16.73 19.96 32.97
N ASP A 118 16.63 20.96 33.84
CA ASP A 118 17.53 21.24 34.96
C ASP A 118 17.30 20.27 36.14
N VAL A 119 17.18 18.99 35.80
CA VAL A 119 16.91 17.91 36.75
C VAL A 119 18.24 17.29 37.19
N SER A 120 18.39 17.06 38.50
CA SER A 120 19.56 16.34 39.03
C SER A 120 19.60 14.91 38.48
N PRO A 121 20.78 14.37 38.13
CA PRO A 121 20.89 12.97 37.70
C PRO A 121 20.55 11.97 38.82
N CYS A 122 20.49 12.43 40.08
CA CYS A 122 20.04 11.63 41.23
C CYS A 122 18.53 11.70 41.48
N GLN A 123 17.76 12.27 40.54
CA GLN A 123 16.31 12.26 40.62
C GLN A 123 15.77 10.86 40.34
N SER A 124 15.15 10.25 41.36
CA SER A 124 14.45 8.97 41.21
C SER A 124 13.43 9.01 40.08
N GLY A 125 13.41 7.96 39.26
CA GLY A 125 12.53 7.80 38.10
C GLY A 125 12.90 8.64 36.88
N VAL A 126 14.05 9.33 36.88
CA VAL A 126 14.53 10.10 35.73
C VAL A 126 15.79 9.46 35.15
N ARG A 127 15.79 9.28 33.83
CA ARG A 127 16.96 8.84 33.06
C ARG A 127 17.87 10.04 32.81
N SER A 128 19.14 9.93 33.15
CA SER A 128 20.14 10.99 32.98
C SER A 128 21.13 10.64 31.87
N ARG A 129 21.46 11.62 31.04
CA ARG A 129 22.34 11.45 29.88
C ARG A 129 23.74 11.96 30.14
N TRP A 130 24.75 11.17 29.82
CA TRP A 130 26.15 11.47 30.08
C TRP A 130 26.95 11.39 28.80
N ALA A 131 27.63 12.47 28.44
CA ALA A 131 28.48 12.53 27.26
C ALA A 131 29.95 12.61 27.65
N ARG A 132 30.81 11.99 26.85
CA ARG A 132 32.26 12.10 26.95
C ARG A 132 32.69 13.57 26.80
N ALA A 133 33.45 14.08 27.75
CA ALA A 133 33.97 15.44 27.75
C ALA A 133 35.48 15.44 27.47
N PRO A 134 35.98 16.26 26.53
CA PRO A 134 37.42 16.40 26.28
C PRO A 134 38.12 17.23 27.38
N GLU A 135 37.36 17.85 28.29
CA GLU A 135 37.85 18.69 29.37
C GLU A 135 38.30 17.86 30.59
N LEU A 136 39.15 18.45 31.44
CA LEU A 136 39.55 17.84 32.71
C LEU A 136 38.34 17.66 33.64
N CYS A 137 38.16 16.45 34.15
CA CYS A 137 37.07 16.10 35.06
C CYS A 137 37.12 16.79 36.43
N ALA A 138 38.24 17.43 36.76
CA ALA A 138 38.43 18.16 38.01
C ALA A 138 37.65 19.50 38.07
N GLN A 139 37.03 19.93 36.97
CA GLN A 139 36.26 21.18 36.93
C GLN A 139 34.83 20.97 37.47
N ALA A 140 34.35 21.89 38.31
CA ALA A 140 32.98 21.92 38.79
C ALA A 140 31.96 22.09 37.63
N PRO A 141 30.70 21.60 37.77
CA PRO A 141 30.10 21.00 38.97
C PRO A 141 30.53 19.54 39.19
N LEU A 142 30.80 19.16 40.44
CA LEU A 142 31.15 17.79 40.84
C LEU A 142 30.01 17.14 41.63
N VAL A 143 30.00 15.80 41.66
CA VAL A 143 29.17 15.02 42.60
C VAL A 143 29.80 15.11 43.99
N THR A 144 29.04 15.62 44.96
CA THR A 144 29.57 16.02 46.29
C THR A 144 29.66 14.85 47.28
N ASN A 145 28.82 13.84 47.12
CA ASN A 145 28.79 12.64 47.98
C ASN A 145 29.53 11.47 47.29
N HIS A 146 30.39 10.77 48.04
CA HIS A 146 31.20 9.66 47.53
C HIS A 146 30.36 8.45 47.07
N GLU A 147 29.36 8.03 47.86
CA GLU A 147 28.48 6.90 47.50
C GLU A 147 27.69 7.19 46.21
N SER A 148 27.19 8.42 46.09
CA SER A 148 26.48 8.86 44.88
C SER A 148 27.40 8.92 43.65
N ARG A 149 28.66 9.32 43.84
CA ARG A 149 29.67 9.30 42.79
C ARG A 149 29.98 7.86 42.36
N ASP A 150 30.27 6.97 43.30
CA ASP A 150 30.58 5.56 43.01
C ASP A 150 29.41 4.86 42.31
N ALA A 151 28.17 5.22 42.64
CA ALA A 151 27.00 4.64 42.01
C ALA A 151 26.82 5.13 40.57
N ILE A 152 27.00 6.43 40.31
CA ILE A 152 26.99 6.98 38.94
C ILE A 152 28.15 6.39 38.12
N GLU A 153 29.37 6.34 38.67
CA GLU A 153 30.54 5.82 37.97
C GLU A 153 30.37 4.33 37.62
N ARG A 154 29.81 3.52 38.52
CA ARG A 154 29.46 2.13 38.23
C ARG A 154 28.37 2.00 37.16
N ALA A 155 27.33 2.81 37.23
CA ALA A 155 26.25 2.78 36.23
C ALA A 155 26.75 3.16 34.83
N ILE A 156 27.62 4.17 34.72
CA ILE A 156 28.28 4.55 33.47
C ILE A 156 29.20 3.43 32.99
N ALA A 157 30.04 2.87 33.87
CA ALA A 157 30.94 1.78 33.50
C ALA A 157 30.17 0.56 32.96
N GLN A 158 29.03 0.22 33.57
CA GLN A 158 28.15 -0.85 33.12
C GLN A 158 27.51 -0.52 31.77
N ALA A 159 26.98 0.70 31.59
CA ALA A 159 26.37 1.13 30.33
C ALA A 159 27.38 1.18 29.16
N VAL A 160 28.62 1.56 29.44
CA VAL A 160 29.72 1.53 28.45
C VAL A 160 30.09 0.09 28.09
N ALA A 161 30.03 -0.84 29.05
CA ALA A 161 30.40 -2.23 28.82
C ALA A 161 29.37 -3.05 28.03
N THR A 162 28.11 -2.60 27.96
CA THR A 162 27.04 -3.35 27.29
C THR A 162 26.99 -3.18 25.76
N GLU A 163 27.88 -2.39 25.15
CA GLU A 163 27.96 -2.09 23.68
C GLU A 163 26.65 -1.57 23.01
N GLU A 164 25.53 -1.54 23.72
CA GLU A 164 24.22 -1.06 23.25
C GLU A 164 24.11 0.47 23.14
N SER A 165 25.10 1.21 23.67
CA SER A 165 25.10 2.68 23.66
C SER A 165 26.31 3.23 22.90
N SER A 166 26.09 4.32 22.15
CA SER A 166 27.13 5.00 21.39
C SER A 166 28.38 5.26 22.24
N PRO A 167 29.61 5.08 21.72
CA PRO A 167 30.84 5.11 22.51
C PRO A 167 31.08 6.42 23.29
N ASP A 168 30.41 7.49 22.87
CA ASP A 168 30.60 8.84 23.40
C ASP A 168 29.43 9.31 24.27
N ILE A 169 28.34 8.54 24.38
CA ILE A 169 27.17 8.94 25.15
C ILE A 169 26.39 7.76 25.73
N VAL A 170 26.05 7.87 27.01
CA VAL A 170 25.34 6.83 27.75
C VAL A 170 24.17 7.41 28.53
N ASP A 171 23.11 6.63 28.67
CA ASP A 171 21.96 6.99 29.47
C ASP A 171 21.87 6.03 30.68
N ILE A 172 21.88 6.58 31.89
CA ILE A 172 21.78 5.82 33.14
C ILE A 172 20.47 6.16 33.87
N GLU A 173 19.86 5.16 34.51
CA GLU A 173 18.74 5.39 35.43
C GLU A 173 19.25 5.81 36.81
N GLY A 174 18.50 6.70 37.48
CA GLY A 174 18.90 7.39 38.71
C GLY A 174 19.61 6.51 39.74
N ALA A 175 20.94 6.59 39.76
CA ALA A 175 21.82 5.69 40.51
C ALA A 175 22.12 6.18 41.94
N CYS A 176 21.56 7.30 42.39
CA CYS A 176 21.98 7.95 43.63
C CYS A 176 20.83 8.35 44.57
N SER A 177 21.18 8.55 45.84
CA SER A 177 20.25 8.52 46.99
C SER A 177 19.51 9.84 47.29
N ASP A 178 20.06 11.00 46.90
CA ASP A 178 19.43 12.32 47.09
C ASP A 178 19.81 13.27 45.94
N ARG A 179 18.83 14.04 45.43
CA ARG A 179 18.98 15.05 44.36
C ARG A 179 20.00 16.14 44.69
N ARG A 180 20.30 16.39 45.97
CA ARG A 180 21.30 17.38 46.42
C ARG A 180 22.75 16.96 46.20
N HIS A 181 22.99 15.67 45.94
CA HIS A 181 24.34 15.12 45.87
C HIS A 181 25.01 15.22 44.49
N ALA A 182 24.24 15.50 43.44
CA ALA A 182 24.77 15.75 42.11
C ALA A 182 24.13 17.00 41.50
N ALA A 183 24.97 18.01 41.25
CA ALA A 183 24.54 19.21 40.54
C ALA A 183 24.18 18.89 39.09
N VAL A 184 23.26 19.67 38.53
CA VAL A 184 22.98 19.68 37.10
C VAL A 184 24.28 19.99 36.34
N GLY A 185 24.62 19.20 35.33
CA GLY A 185 25.91 19.33 34.63
C GLY A 185 27.10 18.69 35.35
N ALA A 186 26.88 17.84 36.37
CA ALA A 186 27.93 17.15 37.11
C ALA A 186 28.90 16.37 36.21
N ARG A 187 30.15 16.24 36.68
CA ARG A 187 31.22 15.49 36.00
C ARG A 187 31.73 14.35 36.88
N VAL A 188 32.06 13.22 36.25
CA VAL A 188 32.62 12.02 36.88
C VAL A 188 33.67 11.37 35.98
N SER A 189 34.64 10.67 36.57
CA SER A 189 35.75 10.06 35.82
C SER A 189 35.63 8.55 35.86
N VAL A 190 35.42 7.91 34.71
CA VAL A 190 35.27 6.45 34.60
C VAL A 190 36.35 5.93 33.66
N GLY A 191 37.22 5.04 34.15
CA GLY A 191 38.30 4.44 33.34
C GLY A 191 39.25 5.47 32.73
N GLY A 192 39.50 6.60 33.39
CA GLY A 192 40.33 7.69 32.88
C GLY A 192 39.64 8.60 31.85
N THR A 193 38.37 8.33 31.51
CA THR A 193 37.55 9.15 30.62
C THR A 193 36.62 10.04 31.43
N CYS A 194 36.56 11.33 31.08
CA CYS A 194 35.66 12.27 31.73
C CYS A 194 34.26 12.21 31.13
N TRP A 195 33.25 12.09 31.98
CA TRP A 195 31.83 12.08 31.61
C TRP A 195 31.13 13.27 32.23
N ARG A 196 30.28 13.94 31.44
CA ARG A 196 29.51 15.10 31.87
C ARG A 196 28.01 14.82 31.69
N HIS A 197 27.24 15.11 32.73
CA HIS A 197 25.78 15.13 32.64
C HIS A 197 25.33 16.23 31.67
N VAL A 198 24.57 15.86 30.65
CA VAL A 198 24.13 16.75 29.56
C VAL A 198 22.63 16.64 29.35
N HIS A 199 22.08 17.50 28.50
CA HIS A 199 20.68 17.48 28.13
C HIS A 199 20.23 16.09 27.63
N PRO A 200 19.01 15.61 27.96
CA PRO A 200 18.53 14.29 27.53
C PRO A 200 18.49 14.07 26.02
N ASP A 201 18.38 15.14 25.23
CA ASP A 201 18.41 15.07 23.76
C ASP A 201 19.79 15.39 23.14
N HIS A 202 20.83 15.57 23.97
CA HIS A 202 22.17 15.81 23.45
C HIS A 202 22.62 14.59 22.63
N TRP A 203 23.11 14.82 21.41
CA TRP A 203 23.51 13.82 20.41
C TRP A 203 22.41 12.87 19.93
N SER A 204 21.15 13.07 20.34
CA SER A 204 20.02 12.41 19.70
C SER A 204 19.94 12.83 18.24
N VAL A 205 19.61 11.88 17.38
CA VAL A 205 19.42 12.02 15.94
C VAL A 205 17.94 12.14 15.66
N TYR A 206 17.56 13.19 14.92
CA TYR A 206 16.18 13.42 14.52
C TYR A 206 16.08 13.75 13.02
N ASP A 207 14.93 13.48 12.43
CA ASP A 207 14.53 14.05 11.14
C ASP A 207 13.86 15.42 11.35
N PHE A 208 14.48 16.47 10.80
CA PHE A 208 14.01 17.85 10.84
C PHE A 208 13.17 18.24 9.62
N THR A 209 12.86 17.31 8.72
CA THR A 209 12.14 17.62 7.48
C THR A 209 10.78 18.28 7.73
N LEU A 210 10.04 17.83 8.76
CA LEU A 210 8.79 18.46 9.19
C LEU A 210 8.99 19.89 9.69
N TRP A 211 10.06 20.13 10.44
CA TRP A 211 10.38 21.46 10.93
C TRP A 211 10.64 22.39 9.75
N VAL A 212 11.45 21.97 8.77
CA VAL A 212 11.71 22.74 7.53
C VAL A 212 10.39 23.12 6.84
N ALA A 213 9.47 22.18 6.69
CA ALA A 213 8.19 22.39 5.99
C ALA A 213 7.25 23.37 6.71
N ARG A 214 7.23 23.36 8.06
CA ARG A 214 6.30 24.15 8.87
C ARG A 214 6.86 25.48 9.39
N ASN A 215 8.16 25.73 9.22
CA ASN A 215 8.81 26.88 9.83
C ASN A 215 8.39 28.21 9.17
N ARG A 216 7.52 28.96 9.86
CA ARG A 216 7.11 30.32 9.45
C ARG A 216 8.24 31.35 9.53
N GLU A 217 9.32 31.06 10.28
CA GLU A 217 10.49 31.93 10.45
C GLU A 217 11.55 31.71 9.34
N GLY A 218 11.31 30.79 8.40
CA GLY A 218 12.18 30.49 7.27
C GLY A 218 13.01 29.21 7.48
N PRO A 219 13.08 28.31 6.48
CA PRO A 219 13.80 27.03 6.57
C PRO A 219 15.33 27.16 6.50
N GLU A 220 15.82 28.33 6.10
CA GLU A 220 17.20 28.62 5.72
C GLU A 220 18.30 28.11 6.68
N PRO A 221 18.18 28.23 8.02
CA PRO A 221 19.25 27.77 8.92
C PRO A 221 19.42 26.25 8.92
N ILE A 222 18.33 25.51 8.70
CA ILE A 222 18.33 24.05 8.68
C ILE A 222 18.80 23.56 7.31
N LEU A 223 18.33 24.20 6.22
CA LEU A 223 18.75 23.86 4.85
C LEU A 223 20.25 24.07 4.64
N ARG A 224 20.79 25.21 5.09
CA ARG A 224 22.21 25.54 4.91
C ARG A 224 23.16 24.54 5.56
N LEU A 225 22.76 23.90 6.66
CA LEU A 225 23.57 22.85 7.30
C LEU A 225 23.68 21.61 6.41
N ALA A 226 22.55 21.16 5.85
CA ALA A 226 22.52 20.07 4.88
C ALA A 226 23.34 20.38 3.62
N GLU A 227 23.20 21.58 3.06
CA GLU A 227 23.97 22.04 1.90
C GLU A 227 25.47 22.10 2.19
N ALA A 228 25.86 22.53 3.39
CA ALA A 228 27.24 22.53 3.87
C ALA A 228 27.74 21.12 4.24
N GLY A 229 26.88 20.10 4.22
CA GLY A 229 27.23 18.73 4.62
C GLY A 229 27.49 18.56 6.12
N SER A 230 26.94 19.43 6.96
CA SER A 230 27.02 19.32 8.42
C SER A 230 25.98 18.33 8.94
N PRO A 231 26.39 17.24 9.62
CA PRO A 231 25.46 16.32 10.28
C PRO A 231 24.98 16.83 11.65
N ASN A 232 25.52 17.95 12.12
CA ASN A 232 25.26 18.51 13.45
C ASN A 232 24.37 19.75 13.36
N MET A 233 23.29 19.74 14.13
CA MET A 233 22.47 20.92 14.45
C MET A 233 22.89 21.46 15.83
N HIS A 234 23.70 22.53 15.84
CA HIS A 234 24.17 23.16 17.07
C HIS A 234 23.20 24.25 17.55
N PHE A 235 22.68 24.11 18.76
CA PHE A 235 21.85 25.11 19.42
C PHE A 235 22.70 26.03 20.30
N SER A 236 22.88 27.28 19.88
CA SER A 236 23.62 28.31 20.64
C SER A 236 22.71 29.25 21.45
N HIS A 237 21.39 29.03 21.42
CA HIS A 237 20.41 29.89 22.08
C HIS A 237 20.49 29.75 23.60
N THR A 238 20.35 30.88 24.30
CA THR A 238 20.35 30.93 25.78
C THR A 238 19.03 30.43 26.38
N ASP A 239 17.93 30.46 25.63
CA ASP A 239 16.61 29.96 26.01
C ASP A 239 16.26 28.69 25.21
N MET A 240 15.78 27.66 25.91
CA MET A 240 15.39 26.35 25.37
C MET A 240 13.97 26.31 24.78
N ARG A 241 13.17 27.38 24.88
CA ARG A 241 11.80 27.45 24.30
C ARG A 241 11.74 27.02 22.84
N ARG A 242 12.73 27.39 22.03
CA ARG A 242 12.76 27.01 20.60
C ARG A 242 12.85 25.49 20.43
N TRP A 243 13.68 24.82 21.22
CA TRP A 243 13.78 23.36 21.21
C TRP A 243 12.46 22.74 21.69
N LEU A 244 11.94 23.19 22.84
CA LEU A 244 10.69 22.69 23.43
C LEU A 244 9.49 22.78 22.49
N ASN A 245 9.35 23.91 21.78
CA ASN A 245 8.22 24.14 20.88
C ASN A 245 8.26 23.28 19.61
N HIS A 246 9.44 22.78 19.21
CA HIS A 246 9.59 22.07 17.92
C HIS A 246 9.91 20.58 18.09
N LYS A 247 10.51 20.16 19.21
CA LYS A 247 10.89 18.76 19.46
C LYS A 247 9.72 17.79 19.25
N ALA A 248 8.51 18.18 19.67
CA ALA A 248 7.31 17.35 19.54
C ALA A 248 6.93 17.02 18.07
N HIS A 249 7.52 17.70 17.11
CA HIS A 249 7.30 17.50 15.67
C HIS A 249 8.49 16.83 14.98
N LEU A 250 9.53 16.44 15.72
CA LEU A 250 10.70 15.76 15.18
C LEU A 250 10.58 14.26 15.36
N LEU A 251 10.95 13.53 14.31
CA LEU A 251 10.92 12.08 14.31
C LEU A 251 12.26 11.54 14.84
N PRO A 252 12.28 10.81 15.97
CA PRO A 252 13.53 10.29 16.54
C PRO A 252 14.04 9.11 15.73
N LEU A 253 15.35 9.10 15.42
CA LEU A 253 16.01 7.98 14.72
C LEU A 253 16.93 7.17 15.66
N GLY A 254 17.41 7.78 16.74
CA GLY A 254 18.34 7.14 17.68
C GLY A 254 19.36 8.14 18.22
N VAL A 255 20.57 7.67 18.49
CA VAL A 255 21.68 8.47 19.00
C VAL A 255 22.88 8.37 18.05
N ARG A 256 23.64 9.45 17.88
CA ARG A 256 24.81 9.47 16.98
C ARG A 256 25.80 8.37 17.40
N GLY A 257 26.16 7.49 16.48
CA GLY A 257 27.07 6.36 16.71
C GLY A 257 26.38 5.06 17.17
N GLU A 258 25.08 5.08 17.44
CA GLU A 258 24.28 3.88 17.71
C GLU A 258 24.13 3.03 16.46
N VAL A 259 24.09 1.70 16.61
CA VAL A 259 23.74 0.76 15.54
C VAL A 259 22.24 0.57 15.53
N LYS A 260 21.61 0.83 14.38
CA LYS A 260 20.18 0.59 14.15
C LYS A 260 20.00 -0.44 13.05
N VAL A 261 18.96 -1.27 13.16
CA VAL A 261 18.50 -2.03 11.99
C VAL A 261 17.79 -1.04 11.06
N TYR A 262 18.18 -1.01 9.79
CA TYR A 262 17.70 0.01 8.84
C TYR A 262 16.18 -0.02 8.64
N THR A 263 15.58 -1.21 8.70
CA THR A 263 14.12 -1.40 8.60
C THR A 263 13.35 -0.92 9.83
N ASP A 264 14.02 -0.73 10.98
CA ASP A 264 13.42 -0.23 12.22
C ASP A 264 13.42 1.31 12.27
N LEU A 265 14.10 1.96 11.32
CA LEU A 265 14.03 3.41 11.18
C LEU A 265 12.66 3.82 10.63
N PRO A 266 12.25 5.09 10.76
CA PRO A 266 11.00 5.53 10.15
C PRO A 266 10.99 5.37 8.62
N LEU A 267 9.83 5.04 8.03
CA LEU A 267 9.72 4.76 6.58
C LEU A 267 10.12 5.98 5.74
N SER A 268 9.82 7.18 6.25
CA SER A 268 10.21 8.46 5.65
C SER A 268 11.71 8.57 5.31
N VAL A 269 12.61 7.92 6.06
CA VAL A 269 14.07 7.93 5.81
C VAL A 269 14.58 6.70 5.07
N GLN A 270 13.74 5.70 4.84
CA GLN A 270 14.09 4.43 4.18
C GLN A 270 13.99 4.46 2.65
N SER A 271 14.22 5.60 2.00
CA SER A 271 14.05 5.72 0.53
C SER A 271 14.83 4.66 -0.26
N HIS A 272 14.27 4.19 -1.37
CA HIS A 272 14.92 3.20 -2.25
C HIS A 272 16.36 3.59 -2.63
N ALA A 273 16.59 4.86 -2.98
CA ALA A 273 17.92 5.35 -3.33
C ALA A 273 18.91 5.26 -2.17
N HIS A 274 18.45 5.55 -0.94
CA HIS A 274 19.29 5.42 0.25
C HIS A 274 19.55 3.95 0.58
N ALA A 275 18.52 3.09 0.52
CA ALA A 275 18.63 1.65 0.70
C ALA A 275 19.63 1.03 -0.30
N ALA A 276 19.57 1.45 -1.57
CA ALA A 276 20.53 1.04 -2.60
C ALA A 276 21.97 1.44 -2.23
N SER A 277 22.16 2.66 -1.73
CA SER A 277 23.48 3.20 -1.43
C SER A 277 24.19 2.48 -0.29
N ILE A 278 23.43 1.86 0.62
CA ILE A 278 23.94 1.10 1.76
C ILE A 278 23.90 -0.41 1.52
N GLY A 279 23.51 -0.86 0.33
CA GLY A 279 23.41 -2.29 0.00
C GLY A 279 22.26 -3.01 0.69
N ALA A 280 21.24 -2.28 1.17
CA ALA A 280 20.06 -2.85 1.82
C ALA A 280 19.04 -3.42 0.82
N LEU A 281 19.36 -3.57 -0.47
CA LEU A 281 18.40 -4.03 -1.47
C LEU A 281 18.62 -5.52 -1.76
N GLN A 282 17.55 -6.33 -1.66
CA GLN A 282 17.57 -7.73 -2.09
C GLN A 282 17.84 -7.85 -3.61
N PRO A 283 18.54 -8.90 -4.09
CA PRO A 283 18.69 -9.13 -5.53
C PRO A 283 17.34 -9.24 -6.24
N ALA A 284 17.27 -8.74 -7.49
CA ALA A 284 16.05 -8.74 -8.29
C ALA A 284 15.43 -10.14 -8.38
N ALA A 285 14.18 -10.28 -7.94
CA ALA A 285 13.44 -11.53 -8.06
C ALA A 285 12.96 -11.74 -9.51
N PRO A 286 12.48 -12.94 -9.88
CA PRO A 286 12.09 -13.25 -11.25
C PRO A 286 11.01 -12.30 -11.78
N LEU A 287 11.04 -12.06 -13.10
CA LEU A 287 10.05 -11.21 -13.77
C LEU A 287 8.63 -11.77 -13.61
N VAL A 288 7.71 -10.85 -13.32
CA VAL A 288 6.32 -11.11 -12.99
C VAL A 288 5.44 -10.10 -13.73
N GLU A 289 4.28 -10.55 -14.20
CA GLU A 289 3.31 -9.68 -14.87
C GLU A 289 2.51 -8.96 -13.78
N VAL A 290 2.63 -7.64 -13.73
CA VAL A 290 1.99 -6.79 -12.73
C VAL A 290 0.89 -5.98 -13.37
N CYS A 291 -0.32 -6.10 -12.82
CA CYS A 291 -1.50 -5.37 -13.25
C CYS A 291 -1.98 -4.51 -12.06
N GLY A 292 -1.73 -3.20 -12.14
CA GLY A 292 -2.32 -2.24 -11.21
C GLY A 292 -3.68 -1.74 -11.68
N SER A 293 -4.36 -1.00 -10.82
CA SER A 293 -5.50 -0.18 -11.22
C SER A 293 -5.11 0.84 -12.29
N PRO A 294 -6.02 1.24 -13.18
CA PRO A 294 -5.74 2.25 -14.18
C PRO A 294 -5.30 3.56 -13.50
N GLY A 295 -4.13 4.08 -13.88
CA GLY A 295 -3.58 5.30 -13.27
C GLY A 295 -2.86 5.09 -11.94
N GLU A 296 -2.76 3.86 -11.43
CA GLU A 296 -2.02 3.56 -10.20
C GLU A 296 -0.53 3.83 -10.38
N VAL A 297 0.04 4.75 -9.61
CA VAL A 297 1.46 5.13 -9.71
C VAL A 297 2.16 4.92 -8.38
N SER A 298 3.46 4.67 -8.42
CA SER A 298 4.29 4.64 -7.21
C SER A 298 4.30 6.01 -6.55
N ASN A 299 4.31 6.05 -5.22
CA ASN A 299 4.54 7.28 -4.49
C ASN A 299 5.89 7.89 -4.88
N ASN A 300 5.94 9.20 -5.10
CA ASN A 300 7.20 9.92 -5.28
C ASN A 300 7.62 10.54 -3.94
N PRO A 301 8.59 9.93 -3.22
CA PRO A 301 9.00 10.43 -1.91
C PRO A 301 9.59 11.84 -1.96
N ALA A 302 10.04 12.33 -3.13
CA ALA A 302 10.55 13.68 -3.28
C ALA A 302 9.46 14.78 -3.25
N LEU A 303 8.18 14.42 -3.42
CA LEU A 303 7.06 15.37 -3.37
C LEU A 303 6.48 15.53 -1.95
N GLY A 304 7.01 14.76 -1.00
CA GLY A 304 6.57 14.74 0.39
C GLY A 304 5.25 14.01 0.62
N HIS A 305 4.94 13.74 1.89
CA HIS A 305 3.75 13.04 2.35
C HIS A 305 2.74 14.05 2.89
N ARG A 306 1.59 14.20 2.24
CA ARG A 306 0.56 15.19 2.62
C ARG A 306 -0.75 14.56 3.10
N PHE A 307 -1.08 13.40 2.55
CA PHE A 307 -2.35 12.74 2.79
C PHE A 307 -2.14 11.58 3.74
N ARG A 308 -2.94 11.55 4.79
CA ARG A 308 -3.08 10.40 5.68
C ARG A 308 -3.84 9.32 4.90
N SER A 309 -3.28 8.12 4.82
CA SER A 309 -3.94 6.94 4.28
C SER A 309 -3.69 5.79 5.24
N TRP A 310 -4.69 4.95 5.46
CA TRP A 310 -4.54 3.75 6.26
C TRP A 310 -4.11 2.61 5.33
N ILE A 311 -2.98 1.99 5.63
CA ILE A 311 -2.48 0.82 4.91
C ILE A 311 -2.20 -0.25 5.96
N GLY A 312 -3.18 -1.13 6.21
CA GLY A 312 -3.08 -2.16 7.25
C GLY A 312 -3.48 -1.69 8.66
N PHE A 313 -3.13 -2.49 9.68
CA PHE A 313 -3.63 -2.35 11.06
C PHE A 313 -2.76 -1.50 12.00
N GLU A 314 -1.62 -0.96 11.55
CA GLU A 314 -0.66 -0.29 12.43
C GLU A 314 -0.30 1.12 11.94
N GLU A 315 -0.45 2.07 12.88
CA GLU A 315 -0.16 3.51 12.83
C GLU A 315 -0.51 4.28 11.53
N ASP A 316 -1.27 5.35 11.72
CA ASP A 316 -1.85 6.18 10.67
C ASP A 316 -0.84 7.01 9.83
N GLY A 317 0.46 6.76 9.99
CA GLY A 317 1.56 7.48 9.36
C GLY A 317 1.56 9.00 9.65
N SER A 318 0.75 9.49 10.60
CA SER A 318 0.56 10.93 10.80
C SER A 318 1.83 11.64 11.25
N ALA A 319 2.71 10.93 11.95
CA ALA A 319 4.03 11.38 12.36
C ALA A 319 5.00 11.56 11.18
N GLU A 320 4.70 11.00 10.00
CA GLU A 320 5.54 11.07 8.80
C GLU A 320 5.02 12.07 7.75
N LEU A 321 3.90 12.75 8.01
CA LEU A 321 3.29 13.71 7.07
C LEU A 321 3.95 15.08 7.12
N ASP A 322 4.68 15.44 6.06
CA ASP A 322 5.33 16.75 5.85
C ASP A 322 4.35 17.92 6.09
N GLN A 323 3.12 17.77 5.60
CA GLN A 323 2.02 18.72 5.83
C GLN A 323 0.69 17.94 5.92
N PRO A 324 0.20 17.60 7.12
CA PRO A 324 -0.97 16.76 7.27
C PRO A 324 -2.22 17.50 6.80
N VAL A 325 -2.89 16.93 5.81
CA VAL A 325 -4.25 17.28 5.44
C VAL A 325 -5.20 16.35 6.20
N GLY A 326 -6.21 16.93 6.85
CA GLY A 326 -7.24 16.14 7.53
C GLY A 326 -7.92 15.18 6.53
N PRO A 327 -8.24 13.93 6.90
CA PRO A 327 -8.76 12.96 5.93
C PRO A 327 -10.10 13.38 5.30
N SER A 328 -10.93 14.18 6.00
CA SER A 328 -12.15 14.73 5.41
C SER A 328 -11.88 15.71 4.25
N GLU A 329 -10.70 16.33 4.22
CA GLU A 329 -10.32 17.35 3.24
C GLU A 329 -9.38 16.83 2.14
N ALA A 330 -8.87 15.59 2.27
CA ALA A 330 -7.88 15.04 1.35
C ALA A 330 -8.42 14.95 -0.10
N LYS A 331 -9.54 14.26 -0.34
CA LYS A 331 -10.17 14.17 -1.67
C LYS A 331 -10.54 15.53 -2.26
N ARG A 332 -11.01 16.47 -1.43
CA ARG A 332 -11.34 17.84 -1.86
C ARG A 332 -10.09 18.60 -2.29
N SER A 333 -9.01 18.46 -1.52
CA SER A 333 -7.72 19.10 -1.83
C SER A 333 -7.13 18.56 -3.13
N ILE A 334 -7.21 17.24 -3.34
CA ILE A 334 -6.79 16.58 -4.59
C ILE A 334 -7.63 17.10 -5.76
N TYR A 335 -8.95 17.09 -5.64
CA TYR A 335 -9.86 17.60 -6.67
C TYR A 335 -9.58 19.06 -7.02
N HIS A 336 -9.41 19.95 -6.03
CA HIS A 336 -9.11 21.35 -6.27
C HIS A 336 -7.76 21.56 -6.95
N SER A 337 -6.72 20.79 -6.58
CA SER A 337 -5.42 20.87 -7.24
C SER A 337 -5.53 20.49 -8.71
N VAL A 338 -6.26 19.42 -9.03
CA VAL A 338 -6.53 19.01 -10.42
C VAL A 338 -7.35 20.08 -11.16
N ALA A 339 -8.42 20.58 -10.55
CA ALA A 339 -9.29 21.59 -11.15
C ALA A 339 -8.59 22.94 -11.41
N LEU A 340 -7.54 23.28 -10.66
CA LEU A 340 -6.79 24.52 -10.83
C LEU A 340 -5.57 24.35 -11.74
N ASP A 341 -4.83 23.24 -11.60
CA ASP A 341 -3.48 23.13 -12.14
C ASP A 341 -3.31 22.04 -13.22
N ALA A 342 -4.29 21.15 -13.43
CA ALA A 342 -4.16 20.09 -14.45
C ALA A 342 -4.14 20.69 -15.86
N ALA A 343 -3.31 20.13 -16.74
CA ALA A 343 -3.15 20.62 -18.11
C ALA A 343 -4.38 20.36 -18.99
N ASP A 344 -5.19 19.34 -18.68
CA ASP A 344 -6.31 18.85 -19.47
C ASP A 344 -7.68 19.23 -18.88
N GLN A 345 -7.84 20.52 -18.55
CA GLN A 345 -9.05 21.08 -17.93
C GLN A 345 -10.39 20.72 -18.61
N LEU A 346 -10.43 20.60 -19.94
CA LEU A 346 -11.66 20.19 -20.65
C LEU A 346 -12.10 18.77 -20.26
N ARG A 347 -11.14 17.85 -20.10
CA ARG A 347 -11.41 16.46 -19.69
C ARG A 347 -12.01 16.42 -18.30
N HIS A 348 -11.45 17.18 -17.36
CA HIS A 348 -11.95 17.24 -15.98
C HIS A 348 -13.33 17.90 -15.88
N ARG A 349 -13.63 18.92 -16.71
CA ARG A 349 -14.97 19.51 -16.78
C ARG A 349 -16.02 18.52 -17.31
N ALA A 350 -15.68 17.77 -18.36
CA ALA A 350 -16.54 16.72 -18.89
C ALA A 350 -16.72 15.58 -17.86
N ALA A 351 -15.64 15.17 -17.19
CA ALA A 351 -15.68 14.17 -16.14
C ALA A 351 -16.59 14.59 -14.97
N TRP A 352 -16.51 15.85 -14.55
CA TRP A 352 -17.41 16.42 -13.53
C TRP A 352 -18.87 16.41 -13.98
N ALA A 353 -19.16 16.74 -15.24
CA ALA A 353 -20.53 16.67 -15.77
C ALA A 353 -21.06 15.23 -15.77
N LEU A 354 -20.24 14.25 -16.20
CA LEU A 354 -20.61 12.84 -16.14
C LEU A 354 -20.83 12.35 -14.71
N SER A 355 -20.05 12.83 -13.74
CA SER A 355 -20.23 12.47 -12.33
C SER A 355 -21.52 13.03 -11.73
N GLN A 356 -22.15 14.05 -12.34
CA GLN A 356 -23.49 14.51 -11.96
C GLN A 356 -24.61 13.65 -12.55
N VAL A 357 -24.30 12.85 -13.58
CA VAL A 357 -25.25 11.89 -14.17
C VAL A 357 -25.16 10.56 -13.44
N TYR A 358 -23.96 9.98 -13.33
CA TYR A 358 -23.71 8.68 -12.71
C TYR A 358 -23.33 8.82 -11.23
N VAL A 359 -24.24 9.41 -10.46
CA VAL A 359 -24.03 9.77 -9.05
C VAL A 359 -23.93 8.55 -8.12
N THR A 360 -23.25 8.74 -6.99
CA THR A 360 -23.16 7.80 -5.86
C THR A 360 -23.40 8.56 -4.55
N SER A 361 -23.51 7.87 -3.41
CA SER A 361 -23.79 8.51 -2.11
C SER A 361 -22.81 8.06 -1.02
N GLU A 362 -22.23 9.00 -0.30
CA GLU A 362 -21.42 8.72 0.90
C GLU A 362 -22.23 8.05 2.01
N LEU A 363 -23.49 8.47 2.18
CA LEU A 363 -24.38 7.95 3.23
C LEU A 363 -24.74 6.47 3.01
N MET A 364 -24.91 6.08 1.74
CA MET A 364 -25.30 4.71 1.36
C MET A 364 -24.10 3.76 1.25
N LEU A 365 -22.88 4.25 1.48
CA LEU A 365 -21.63 3.50 1.41
C LEU A 365 -20.95 3.48 2.79
N ASP A 366 -21.76 3.22 3.83
CA ASP A 366 -21.35 3.11 5.24
C ASP A 366 -20.56 4.32 5.75
N ASN A 367 -20.89 5.52 5.26
CA ASN A 367 -20.25 6.79 5.65
C ASN A 367 -18.72 6.77 5.46
N ARG A 368 -18.22 6.03 4.47
CA ARG A 368 -16.79 5.95 4.10
C ARG A 368 -16.29 7.20 3.37
N ALA A 369 -16.76 8.38 3.80
CA ALA A 369 -16.38 9.68 3.27
C ALA A 369 -14.87 9.93 3.32
N MET A 370 -14.17 9.28 4.26
CA MET A 370 -12.74 9.40 4.51
C MET A 370 -11.88 8.34 3.79
N ALA A 371 -12.48 7.44 2.98
CA ALA A 371 -11.74 6.50 2.12
C ALA A 371 -11.44 7.18 0.77
N GLN A 372 -10.29 7.83 0.65
CA GLN A 372 -9.92 8.67 -0.49
C GLN A 372 -9.85 7.91 -1.81
N GLU A 373 -9.15 6.77 -1.83
CA GLU A 373 -8.81 6.06 -3.07
C GLU A 373 -10.07 5.54 -3.79
N MET A 374 -11.07 5.09 -3.02
CA MET A 374 -12.39 4.72 -3.52
C MET A 374 -13.02 5.84 -4.36
N TRP A 375 -13.11 7.05 -3.81
CA TRP A 375 -13.78 8.18 -4.45
C TRP A 375 -13.01 8.68 -5.67
N LEU A 376 -11.68 8.74 -5.57
CA LEU A 376 -10.80 9.17 -6.65
C LEU A 376 -10.88 8.18 -7.83
N THR A 377 -10.81 6.88 -7.54
CA THR A 377 -10.88 5.82 -8.55
C THR A 377 -12.23 5.83 -9.29
N TYR A 378 -13.33 6.07 -8.58
CA TYR A 378 -14.64 6.22 -9.21
C TYR A 378 -14.72 7.48 -10.09
N HIS A 379 -14.17 8.61 -9.66
CA HIS A 379 -14.11 9.81 -10.48
C HIS A 379 -13.24 9.62 -11.74
N ASP A 380 -12.14 8.87 -11.63
CA ASP A 380 -11.24 8.61 -12.75
C ASP A 380 -11.90 7.81 -13.88
N ILE A 381 -12.98 7.07 -13.61
CA ILE A 381 -13.82 6.45 -14.66
C ILE A 381 -14.29 7.55 -15.63
N PHE A 382 -14.78 8.66 -15.10
CA PHE A 382 -15.28 9.77 -15.92
C PHE A 382 -14.16 10.53 -16.63
N VAL A 383 -12.97 10.62 -16.02
CA VAL A 383 -11.79 11.20 -16.66
C VAL A 383 -11.36 10.35 -17.88
N ARG A 384 -11.33 9.03 -17.74
CA ARG A 384 -11.03 8.09 -18.84
C ARG A 384 -12.06 8.16 -19.96
N HIS A 385 -13.34 8.22 -19.61
CA HIS A 385 -14.46 8.18 -20.56
C HIS A 385 -15.01 9.54 -20.99
N ALA A 386 -14.37 10.65 -20.60
CA ALA A 386 -14.82 12.02 -20.87
C ALA A 386 -15.19 12.30 -22.34
N PHE A 387 -14.48 11.66 -23.28
CA PHE A 387 -14.71 11.76 -24.73
C PHE A 387 -14.95 10.38 -25.37
N GLY A 388 -15.29 9.38 -24.57
CA GLY A 388 -15.53 8.01 -24.98
C GLY A 388 -16.96 7.77 -25.47
N ASN A 389 -17.37 6.51 -25.47
CA ASN A 389 -18.74 6.12 -25.80
C ASN A 389 -19.48 5.61 -24.54
N LEU A 390 -20.80 5.70 -24.58
CA LEU A 390 -21.68 5.35 -23.46
C LEU A 390 -21.52 3.89 -23.03
N ARG A 391 -21.28 2.95 -23.96
CA ARG A 391 -21.17 1.52 -23.63
C ARG A 391 -19.99 1.24 -22.73
N ASP A 392 -18.83 1.82 -23.04
CA ASP A 392 -17.62 1.61 -22.25
C ASP A 392 -17.71 2.30 -20.88
N LEU A 393 -18.28 3.51 -20.84
CA LEU A 393 -18.56 4.22 -19.59
C LEU A 393 -19.49 3.40 -18.68
N LEU A 394 -20.64 2.95 -19.21
CA LEU A 394 -21.59 2.14 -18.43
C LEU A 394 -20.97 0.84 -17.96
N ARG A 395 -20.18 0.16 -18.81
CA ARG A 395 -19.48 -1.06 -18.42
C ARG A 395 -18.57 -0.82 -17.22
N GLU A 396 -17.78 0.24 -17.24
CA GLU A 396 -16.85 0.53 -16.14
C GLU A 396 -17.58 0.98 -14.86
N VAL A 397 -18.59 1.83 -14.98
CA VAL A 397 -19.47 2.22 -13.85
C VAL A 397 -20.15 0.98 -13.24
N SER A 398 -20.72 0.09 -14.04
CA SER A 398 -21.36 -1.14 -13.56
C SER A 398 -20.41 -2.09 -12.81
N TYR A 399 -19.13 -2.11 -13.19
CA TYR A 399 -18.13 -2.96 -12.56
C TYR A 399 -17.45 -2.29 -11.37
N SER A 400 -17.70 -1.00 -11.11
CA SER A 400 -17.15 -0.33 -9.93
C SER A 400 -17.76 -0.89 -8.64
N PRO A 401 -16.94 -1.27 -7.63
CA PRO A 401 -17.48 -1.68 -6.33
C PRO A 401 -18.28 -0.58 -5.62
N VAL A 402 -17.98 0.70 -5.89
CA VAL A 402 -18.69 1.87 -5.35
C VAL A 402 -20.13 1.88 -5.84
N MET A 403 -20.32 1.81 -7.16
CA MET A 403 -21.65 1.72 -7.76
C MET A 403 -22.33 0.40 -7.40
N GLY A 404 -21.54 -0.68 -7.34
CA GLY A 404 -21.97 -2.01 -6.96
C GLY A 404 -22.69 -2.05 -5.62
N GLU A 405 -22.11 -1.41 -4.61
CA GLU A 405 -22.72 -1.32 -3.29
C GLU A 405 -23.84 -0.29 -3.23
N PHE A 406 -23.64 0.90 -3.84
CA PHE A 406 -24.63 1.98 -3.83
C PHE A 406 -26.02 1.54 -4.36
N LEU A 407 -26.03 0.72 -5.40
CA LEU A 407 -27.25 0.21 -6.04
C LEU A 407 -27.51 -1.27 -5.77
N THR A 408 -26.92 -1.83 -4.71
CA THR A 408 -27.16 -3.21 -4.24
C THR A 408 -26.95 -4.31 -5.30
N LEU A 409 -26.14 -3.99 -6.31
CA LEU A 409 -25.64 -4.93 -7.33
C LEU A 409 -24.67 -5.94 -6.72
N LEU A 410 -23.85 -5.49 -5.77
CA LEU A 410 -22.87 -6.31 -5.07
C LEU A 410 -23.57 -7.40 -4.25
N GLY A 411 -23.20 -8.66 -4.50
CA GLY A 411 -23.77 -9.81 -3.80
C GLY A 411 -25.13 -10.28 -4.34
N SER A 412 -25.70 -9.62 -5.35
CA SER A 412 -26.92 -10.05 -6.03
C SER A 412 -26.77 -11.47 -6.59
N ARG A 413 -27.76 -12.33 -6.37
CA ARG A 413 -27.71 -13.76 -6.72
C ARG A 413 -28.80 -14.13 -7.71
N SER A 414 -28.56 -15.18 -8.48
CA SER A 414 -29.54 -15.77 -9.39
C SER A 414 -30.75 -16.36 -8.64
N LEU A 415 -31.84 -16.53 -9.39
CA LEU A 415 -33.12 -17.09 -8.91
C LEU A 415 -33.00 -18.45 -8.21
N VAL A 416 -31.93 -19.22 -8.50
CA VAL A 416 -31.65 -20.50 -7.85
C VAL A 416 -31.32 -20.33 -6.37
N PHE A 417 -30.72 -19.20 -5.99
CA PHE A 417 -30.30 -18.93 -4.62
C PHE A 417 -31.17 -17.88 -3.92
N ASN A 418 -31.56 -16.82 -4.62
CA ASN A 418 -32.45 -15.77 -4.11
C ASN A 418 -33.08 -14.98 -5.28
N LYS A 419 -34.09 -14.15 -5.01
CA LYS A 419 -34.57 -13.18 -6.00
C LYS A 419 -33.41 -12.23 -6.38
N PRO A 420 -33.08 -12.08 -7.69
CA PRO A 420 -32.14 -11.07 -8.14
C PRO A 420 -32.54 -9.67 -7.71
N ASP A 421 -31.57 -8.87 -7.29
CA ASP A 421 -31.81 -7.47 -6.93
C ASP A 421 -32.15 -6.65 -8.19
N GLU A 422 -33.29 -5.96 -8.14
CA GLU A 422 -33.82 -5.16 -9.25
C GLU A 422 -33.35 -3.71 -9.23
N ASN A 423 -32.73 -3.24 -8.15
CA ASN A 423 -32.38 -1.84 -7.93
C ASN A 423 -31.41 -1.33 -9.01
N PHE A 424 -30.25 -1.98 -9.18
CA PHE A 424 -29.31 -1.58 -10.24
C PHE A 424 -29.92 -1.60 -11.64
N ALA A 425 -30.68 -2.65 -11.97
CA ALA A 425 -31.34 -2.78 -13.27
C ALA A 425 -32.35 -1.66 -13.52
N ARG A 426 -33.09 -1.26 -12.49
CA ARG A 426 -34.04 -0.15 -12.55
C ARG A 426 -33.31 1.17 -12.71
N GLU A 427 -32.38 1.49 -11.83
CA GLU A 427 -31.77 2.83 -11.78
C GLU A 427 -30.86 3.10 -13.00
N ILE A 428 -30.16 2.08 -13.53
CA ILE A 428 -29.37 2.27 -14.75
C ILE A 428 -30.24 2.65 -15.95
N MET A 429 -31.47 2.13 -16.04
CA MET A 429 -32.43 2.49 -17.09
C MET A 429 -33.11 3.82 -16.77
N GLN A 430 -33.61 3.96 -15.55
CA GLN A 430 -34.48 5.07 -15.13
C GLN A 430 -33.74 6.39 -14.95
N LEU A 431 -32.64 6.38 -14.21
CA LEU A 431 -31.94 7.60 -13.78
C LEU A 431 -30.77 7.92 -14.69
N PHE A 432 -30.09 6.90 -15.21
CA PHE A 432 -28.78 7.08 -15.84
C PHE A 432 -28.78 7.00 -17.36
N THR A 433 -29.85 6.50 -17.99
CA THR A 433 -29.86 6.31 -19.45
C THR A 433 -31.17 6.75 -20.13
N ILE A 434 -32.18 5.88 -20.15
CA ILE A 434 -33.31 5.95 -21.08
C ILE A 434 -34.58 6.55 -20.47
N GLY A 435 -34.63 6.70 -19.14
CA GLY A 435 -35.75 7.34 -18.45
C GLY A 435 -37.01 6.46 -18.39
N LEU A 436 -38.05 7.02 -17.75
CA LEU A 436 -39.33 6.35 -17.54
C LEU A 436 -40.20 6.25 -18.81
N TYR A 437 -40.04 7.20 -19.73
CA TYR A 437 -40.91 7.33 -20.90
C TYR A 437 -40.10 7.44 -22.19
N GLN A 438 -40.64 6.84 -23.24
CA GLN A 438 -40.06 6.91 -24.58
C GLN A 438 -40.13 8.35 -25.11
N LEU A 439 -39.08 8.77 -25.80
CA LEU A 439 -38.95 10.11 -26.37
C LEU A 439 -38.77 10.02 -27.88
N ASN A 440 -39.35 10.97 -28.60
CA ASN A 440 -39.01 11.25 -30.00
C ASN A 440 -37.57 11.77 -30.10
N LEU A 441 -37.02 11.79 -31.32
CA LEU A 441 -35.67 12.31 -31.57
C LEU A 441 -35.48 13.78 -31.19
N ASP A 442 -36.56 14.55 -31.09
CA ASP A 442 -36.56 15.96 -30.64
C ASP A 442 -36.67 16.10 -29.11
N GLY A 443 -36.71 14.99 -28.37
CA GLY A 443 -36.83 14.96 -26.90
C GLY A 443 -38.26 15.11 -26.37
N THR A 444 -39.26 15.26 -27.24
CA THR A 444 -40.67 15.26 -26.80
C THR A 444 -41.14 13.85 -26.48
N ALA A 445 -42.06 13.71 -25.52
CA ALA A 445 -42.51 12.39 -25.11
C ALA A 445 -43.38 11.72 -26.17
N GLU A 446 -43.11 10.44 -26.44
CA GLU A 446 -43.92 9.61 -27.30
C GLU A 446 -45.24 9.25 -26.60
N ARG A 447 -46.33 9.28 -27.37
CA ARG A 447 -47.69 9.08 -26.85
C ARG A 447 -48.39 8.00 -27.64
N SER A 448 -49.07 7.12 -26.91
CA SER A 448 -50.00 6.16 -27.49
C SER A 448 -51.10 6.86 -28.30
N PRO A 449 -51.85 6.13 -29.14
CA PRO A 449 -53.00 6.69 -29.87
C PRO A 449 -54.08 7.32 -28.97
N ARG A 450 -54.08 7.02 -27.66
CA ARG A 450 -55.00 7.59 -26.66
C ARG A 450 -54.40 8.79 -25.90
N GLY A 451 -53.22 9.27 -26.31
CA GLY A 451 -52.54 10.42 -25.71
C GLY A 451 -51.72 10.14 -24.44
N ALA A 452 -51.75 8.91 -23.91
CA ALA A 452 -50.96 8.53 -22.74
C ALA A 452 -49.47 8.37 -23.09
N LEU A 453 -48.58 8.75 -22.18
CA LEU A 453 -47.12 8.55 -22.30
C LEU A 453 -46.79 7.08 -22.41
N MET A 454 -45.85 6.74 -23.30
CA MET A 454 -45.39 5.36 -23.47
C MET A 454 -44.23 5.06 -22.52
N SER A 455 -44.38 4.03 -21.68
CA SER A 455 -43.33 3.59 -20.77
C SER A 455 -42.14 3.01 -21.54
N THR A 456 -40.94 3.25 -21.05
CA THR A 456 -39.71 2.69 -21.64
C THR A 456 -39.55 1.20 -21.32
N TYR A 457 -40.03 0.77 -20.15
CA TYR A 457 -39.98 -0.61 -19.68
C TYR A 457 -41.12 -0.89 -18.71
N GLU A 458 -41.42 -2.16 -18.48
CA GLU A 458 -42.34 -2.61 -17.44
C GLU A 458 -41.62 -3.56 -16.48
N LEU A 459 -42.36 -4.08 -15.50
CA LEU A 459 -41.81 -4.99 -14.49
C LEU A 459 -41.10 -6.24 -15.07
N PRO A 460 -41.60 -6.89 -16.15
CA PRO A 460 -40.92 -8.06 -16.73
C PRO A 460 -39.53 -7.73 -17.27
N GLU A 461 -39.36 -6.57 -17.89
CA GLU A 461 -38.07 -6.12 -18.41
C GLU A 461 -37.11 -5.83 -17.24
N ILE A 462 -37.56 -5.14 -16.18
CA ILE A 462 -36.73 -4.91 -14.98
C ILE A 462 -36.25 -6.24 -14.37
N ALA A 463 -37.15 -7.20 -14.17
CA ALA A 463 -36.81 -8.51 -13.62
C ALA A 463 -35.85 -9.31 -14.53
N SER A 464 -36.00 -9.18 -15.86
CA SER A 464 -35.09 -9.77 -16.84
C SER A 464 -33.68 -9.17 -16.76
N PHE A 465 -33.58 -7.84 -16.71
CA PHE A 465 -32.30 -7.14 -16.60
C PHE A 465 -31.63 -7.38 -15.25
N ALA A 466 -32.39 -7.46 -14.14
CA ALA A 466 -31.88 -7.80 -12.82
C ALA A 466 -31.10 -9.14 -12.83
N ARG A 467 -31.61 -10.14 -13.56
CA ARG A 467 -30.93 -11.42 -13.75
C ARG A 467 -29.59 -11.28 -14.47
N ALA A 468 -29.48 -10.34 -15.42
CA ALA A 468 -28.22 -10.04 -16.11
C ALA A 468 -27.16 -9.39 -15.21
N TRP A 469 -27.53 -8.97 -14.00
CA TRP A 469 -26.68 -8.27 -13.04
C TRP A 469 -26.37 -9.10 -11.78
N THR A 470 -26.55 -10.42 -11.85
CA THR A 470 -26.24 -11.34 -10.74
C THR A 470 -24.79 -11.82 -10.75
N GLY A 471 -24.30 -12.20 -9.56
CA GLY A 471 -23.00 -12.81 -9.34
C GLY A 471 -21.84 -11.83 -9.17
N PHE A 472 -22.08 -10.53 -9.11
CA PHE A 472 -21.02 -9.55 -8.86
C PHE A 472 -20.54 -9.62 -7.41
N THR A 473 -19.24 -9.79 -7.22
CA THR A 473 -18.57 -9.81 -5.92
C THR A 473 -17.36 -8.89 -5.96
N ARG A 474 -16.91 -8.41 -4.80
CA ARG A 474 -15.66 -7.65 -4.70
C ARG A 474 -14.49 -8.50 -5.18
N ALA A 475 -13.47 -7.84 -5.72
CA ALA A 475 -12.17 -8.47 -5.90
C ALA A 475 -11.55 -8.74 -4.52
N GLU A 476 -10.58 -9.66 -4.46
CA GLU A 476 -9.83 -9.89 -3.24
C GLU A 476 -9.06 -8.61 -2.86
N PRO A 477 -8.94 -8.27 -1.57
CA PRO A 477 -8.16 -7.13 -1.12
C PRO A 477 -6.67 -7.29 -1.44
N ARG A 478 -5.96 -6.17 -1.56
CA ARG A 478 -4.53 -6.13 -1.85
C ARG A 478 -3.84 -5.06 -0.99
N SER A 479 -2.56 -5.21 -0.72
CA SER A 479 -1.82 -4.44 0.31
C SER A 479 -1.51 -2.97 -0.03
N ASN A 480 -1.70 -2.57 -1.29
CA ASN A 480 -1.42 -1.23 -1.81
C ASN A 480 -2.69 -0.47 -2.18
N ILE A 481 -3.80 -0.80 -1.51
CA ILE A 481 -5.01 0.04 -1.51
C ILE A 481 -5.31 0.47 -0.08
N GLU A 482 -5.96 1.62 0.04
CA GLU A 482 -6.44 2.14 1.31
C GLU A 482 -7.41 1.16 2.00
N SER A 483 -7.19 0.90 3.29
CA SER A 483 -8.13 0.16 4.14
C SER A 483 -9.18 1.10 4.76
N ASP A 484 -10.36 0.58 5.10
CA ASP A 484 -11.34 1.37 5.84
C ASP A 484 -10.91 1.57 7.31
N GLN A 485 -11.56 2.52 8.00
CA GLN A 485 -11.18 2.92 9.37
C GLN A 485 -11.41 1.82 10.41
N ASP A 486 -12.19 0.80 10.09
CA ASP A 486 -12.46 -0.35 10.96
C ASP A 486 -11.43 -1.47 10.75
N GLY A 487 -10.48 -1.27 9.83
CA GLY A 487 -9.40 -2.22 9.54
C GLY A 487 -9.82 -3.40 8.68
N GLU A 488 -11.06 -3.42 8.17
CA GLU A 488 -11.50 -4.50 7.28
C GLU A 488 -11.00 -4.20 5.85
N PRO A 489 -10.17 -5.08 5.27
CA PRO A 489 -9.62 -4.82 3.95
C PRO A 489 -10.73 -5.05 2.91
N LEU A 490 -11.42 -3.99 2.47
CA LEU A 490 -12.39 -4.06 1.39
C LEU A 490 -11.79 -3.53 0.09
N ASN A 491 -11.71 -4.38 -0.94
CA ASN A 491 -11.32 -3.91 -2.27
C ASN A 491 -12.44 -3.06 -2.88
N SER A 492 -12.25 -1.74 -2.83
CA SER A 492 -13.18 -0.73 -3.38
C SER A 492 -12.64 -0.01 -4.61
N VAL A 493 -11.48 -0.44 -5.09
CA VAL A 493 -10.72 0.20 -6.17
C VAL A 493 -10.82 -0.65 -7.43
N ASP A 494 -10.54 -1.95 -7.31
CA ASP A 494 -10.48 -2.85 -8.46
C ASP A 494 -11.90 -3.24 -8.93
N PRO A 495 -12.11 -3.47 -10.24
CA PRO A 495 -13.39 -3.91 -10.77
C PRO A 495 -13.93 -5.17 -10.08
N MET A 496 -15.22 -5.16 -9.78
CA MET A 496 -15.94 -6.33 -9.27
C MET A 496 -15.80 -7.52 -10.22
N ARG A 497 -15.80 -8.72 -9.65
CA ARG A 497 -15.67 -9.98 -10.37
C ARG A 497 -17.01 -10.70 -10.42
N ILE A 498 -17.21 -11.49 -11.47
CA ILE A 498 -18.38 -12.35 -11.55
C ILE A 498 -18.03 -13.71 -10.92
N ASN A 499 -18.71 -14.03 -9.83
CA ASN A 499 -18.77 -15.38 -9.30
C ASN A 499 -19.80 -16.18 -10.11
N ALA A 500 -19.30 -17.08 -10.96
CA ALA A 500 -20.12 -17.90 -11.84
C ALA A 500 -21.20 -18.70 -11.09
N THR A 501 -20.92 -19.13 -9.85
CA THR A 501 -21.89 -19.88 -9.03
C THR A 501 -23.16 -19.09 -8.77
N PHE A 502 -23.08 -17.77 -8.59
CA PHE A 502 -24.23 -16.91 -8.31
C PHE A 502 -24.79 -16.22 -9.55
N ARG A 503 -24.18 -16.46 -10.72
CA ARG A 503 -24.61 -15.88 -11.99
C ARG A 503 -25.89 -16.57 -12.46
N ASP A 504 -26.84 -15.80 -12.93
CA ASP A 504 -28.03 -16.33 -13.58
C ASP A 504 -27.64 -16.78 -14.99
N GLU A 505 -28.01 -18.00 -15.34
CA GLU A 505 -27.61 -18.68 -16.58
C GLU A 505 -28.75 -18.72 -17.61
N LEU A 506 -30.00 -18.63 -17.18
CA LEU A 506 -31.15 -18.86 -18.07
C LEU A 506 -31.34 -17.69 -19.06
N PRO A 507 -32.11 -17.83 -20.15
CA PRO A 507 -32.35 -16.76 -21.12
C PRO A 507 -32.79 -15.43 -20.50
N LYS A 508 -32.24 -14.30 -21.01
CA LYS A 508 -32.67 -12.93 -20.68
C LYS A 508 -33.35 -12.30 -21.90
N MET A 509 -34.32 -11.44 -21.64
CA MET A 509 -34.98 -10.59 -22.62
C MET A 509 -34.42 -9.16 -22.61
N ASP A 510 -34.44 -8.50 -23.78
CA ASP A 510 -34.22 -7.06 -23.94
C ASP A 510 -35.48 -6.22 -23.67
N LEU A 511 -35.35 -4.91 -23.84
CA LEU A 511 -36.44 -3.93 -23.70
C LEU A 511 -37.59 -4.12 -24.70
N HIS A 512 -37.32 -4.79 -25.82
CA HIS A 512 -38.28 -5.09 -26.89
C HIS A 512 -38.74 -6.56 -26.84
N ARG A 513 -38.46 -7.26 -25.73
CA ARG A 513 -38.78 -8.68 -25.51
C ARG A 513 -38.11 -9.62 -26.52
N GLY A 514 -37.04 -9.16 -27.15
CA GLY A 514 -36.07 -9.97 -27.87
C GLY A 514 -35.12 -10.69 -26.91
N HIS A 515 -34.31 -11.60 -27.42
CA HIS A 515 -33.41 -12.42 -26.61
C HIS A 515 -31.99 -11.81 -26.56
N ILE A 516 -31.44 -11.59 -25.36
CA ILE A 516 -30.07 -11.05 -25.15
C ILE A 516 -29.02 -12.16 -24.99
N GLY A 517 -29.39 -13.33 -24.48
CA GLY A 517 -28.46 -14.48 -24.37
C GLY A 517 -28.77 -15.48 -23.25
N ASP A 518 -28.18 -16.67 -23.39
CA ASP A 518 -28.41 -17.89 -22.60
C ASP A 518 -27.10 -18.70 -22.38
N GLN A 519 -26.00 -18.00 -22.08
CA GLN A 519 -24.62 -18.49 -21.91
C GLN A 519 -23.87 -18.91 -23.17
N LEU A 520 -24.58 -19.24 -24.25
CA LEU A 520 -23.94 -19.54 -25.52
C LEU A 520 -23.59 -18.21 -26.20
N PRO A 521 -22.31 -17.98 -26.58
CA PRO A 521 -22.00 -16.85 -27.43
C PRO A 521 -22.75 -17.00 -28.74
N LEU A 522 -23.44 -15.95 -29.20
CA LEU A 522 -24.06 -16.00 -30.51
C LEU A 522 -22.96 -16.16 -31.56
N CYS A 523 -23.20 -16.95 -32.60
CA CYS A 523 -22.23 -17.12 -33.68
C CYS A 523 -21.83 -15.80 -34.36
N ILE A 524 -22.68 -14.76 -34.27
CA ILE A 524 -22.41 -13.40 -34.75
C ILE A 524 -21.47 -12.61 -33.82
N ASP A 525 -21.46 -12.96 -32.52
CA ASP A 525 -20.60 -12.33 -31.51
C ASP A 525 -19.21 -12.98 -31.46
N LEU A 526 -19.05 -14.16 -32.05
CA LEU A 526 -17.76 -14.81 -32.26
C LEU A 526 -17.16 -14.36 -33.60
N PRO A 527 -15.92 -13.82 -33.62
CA PRO A 527 -15.27 -13.51 -34.89
C PRO A 527 -15.09 -14.80 -35.71
N PRO A 528 -15.40 -14.82 -37.01
CA PRO A 528 -15.32 -16.02 -37.83
C PRO A 528 -13.90 -16.59 -37.80
N ARG A 529 -13.73 -17.80 -37.26
CA ARG A 529 -12.45 -18.51 -37.15
C ARG A 529 -11.34 -17.69 -36.45
N SER A 530 -11.67 -16.88 -35.44
CA SER A 530 -10.74 -15.95 -34.76
C SER A 530 -9.35 -16.53 -34.45
N PHE A 531 -9.30 -17.80 -34.05
CA PHE A 531 -8.09 -18.52 -33.65
C PHE A 531 -7.36 -19.22 -34.81
N LEU A 532 -7.84 -19.12 -36.06
CA LEU A 532 -7.24 -19.72 -37.26
C LEU A 532 -7.08 -18.73 -38.42
N LEU A 533 -7.32 -17.43 -38.19
CA LEU A 533 -7.16 -16.40 -39.22
C LEU A 533 -5.67 -16.20 -39.58
N ARG A 534 -5.38 -16.11 -40.87
CA ARG A 534 -4.05 -15.69 -41.36
C ARG A 534 -3.76 -14.28 -40.82
N GLY A 535 -2.70 -14.15 -40.02
CA GLY A 535 -2.33 -12.88 -39.37
C GLY A 535 -2.81 -12.73 -37.91
N ALA A 536 -3.53 -13.72 -37.38
CA ALA A 536 -3.83 -13.79 -35.95
C ALA A 536 -2.52 -13.74 -35.14
N ARG A 537 -2.45 -12.81 -34.19
CA ARG A 537 -1.30 -12.61 -33.31
C ARG A 537 -1.57 -13.27 -31.98
N TRP A 538 -0.62 -14.08 -31.53
CA TRP A 538 -0.70 -14.83 -30.30
C TRP A 538 0.27 -14.24 -29.30
N ARG A 539 -0.20 -14.00 -28.07
CA ARG A 539 0.68 -13.65 -26.96
C ARG A 539 0.87 -14.90 -26.11
N TYR A 540 2.09 -15.42 -26.10
CA TYR A 540 2.47 -16.53 -25.23
C TYR A 540 2.55 -16.01 -23.78
N LEU A 541 1.61 -16.40 -22.94
CA LEU A 541 1.49 -15.95 -21.54
C LEU A 541 2.39 -16.76 -20.56
N ARG A 542 3.49 -17.36 -21.07
CA ARG A 542 4.39 -18.36 -20.43
C ARG A 542 3.90 -19.82 -20.54
N PRO A 543 4.76 -20.84 -20.32
CA PRO A 543 4.25 -22.16 -19.95
C PRO A 543 3.43 -21.90 -18.70
N ALA A 544 2.20 -22.39 -18.65
CA ALA A 544 1.45 -22.38 -17.41
C ALA A 544 2.40 -22.88 -16.31
N VAL A 545 2.52 -22.13 -15.21
CA VAL A 545 3.18 -22.60 -13.99
C VAL A 545 2.34 -23.75 -13.48
N GLN A 546 2.54 -24.91 -14.10
CA GLN A 546 1.53 -25.93 -14.30
C GLN A 546 0.17 -25.36 -14.81
N PRO A 547 -0.60 -26.06 -15.66
CA PRO A 547 -2.05 -25.87 -15.60
C PRO A 547 -2.44 -26.00 -14.11
N PRO A 548 -3.41 -25.24 -13.55
CA PRO A 548 -3.83 -25.45 -12.17
C PRO A 548 -3.92 -26.95 -11.95
N LEU A 549 -3.02 -27.48 -11.12
CA LEU A 549 -2.86 -28.93 -10.95
C LEU A 549 -4.27 -29.47 -10.83
N ALA A 550 -4.63 -30.38 -11.74
CA ALA A 550 -5.99 -30.89 -11.83
C ALA A 550 -6.47 -31.13 -10.41
N ARG A 551 -7.51 -30.40 -9.99
CA ARG A 551 -8.07 -30.45 -8.63
C ARG A 551 -8.02 -31.91 -8.20
N GLY A 552 -7.28 -32.20 -7.14
CA GLY A 552 -7.33 -33.54 -6.57
C GLY A 552 -8.80 -33.84 -6.32
N ILE A 553 -9.32 -34.95 -6.83
CA ILE A 553 -10.71 -35.30 -6.55
C ILE A 553 -10.68 -36.19 -5.32
N CYS A 554 -11.15 -35.66 -4.20
CA CYS A 554 -11.28 -36.38 -2.93
C CYS A 554 -12.67 -37.03 -2.84
N THR A 555 -12.86 -38.17 -3.50
CA THR A 555 -14.14 -38.89 -3.51
C THR A 555 -14.14 -40.20 -2.74
N GLU A 556 -12.97 -40.74 -2.40
CA GLU A 556 -12.86 -42.05 -1.77
C GLU A 556 -12.66 -41.92 -0.26
N THR A 557 -13.65 -42.39 0.51
CA THR A 557 -13.51 -42.45 1.97
C THR A 557 -12.79 -43.73 2.36
N VAL A 558 -11.60 -43.60 2.95
CA VAL A 558 -10.81 -44.73 3.46
C VAL A 558 -11.37 -45.19 4.80
N GLN A 559 -11.80 -44.25 5.65
CA GLN A 559 -12.43 -44.55 6.93
C GLN A 559 -13.43 -43.47 7.31
N ARG A 560 -14.62 -43.85 7.76
CA ARG A 560 -15.66 -42.91 8.21
C ARG A 560 -16.00 -43.18 9.67
N ASN A 561 -16.08 -42.13 10.47
CA ASN A 561 -16.43 -42.20 11.89
C ASN A 561 -15.59 -43.19 12.71
N GLY A 562 -14.28 -43.23 12.45
CA GLY A 562 -13.31 -44.04 13.18
C GLY A 562 -12.62 -43.29 14.32
N ARG A 563 -11.59 -43.91 14.90
CA ARG A 563 -10.66 -43.28 15.86
C ARG A 563 -9.23 -43.22 15.34
N SER A 564 -8.99 -43.66 14.11
CA SER A 564 -7.65 -43.71 13.51
C SER A 564 -7.46 -42.60 12.48
N PHE A 565 -6.22 -42.13 12.36
CA PHE A 565 -5.82 -41.07 11.41
C PHE A 565 -4.48 -41.41 10.74
N CYS A 566 -4.22 -40.78 9.58
CA CYS A 566 -2.94 -40.88 8.88
C CYS A 566 -1.86 -40.15 9.69
N ALA A 567 -0.94 -40.93 10.27
CA ALA A 567 0.13 -40.47 11.15
C ALA A 567 1.48 -40.33 10.44
N SER A 568 1.51 -40.44 9.12
CA SER A 568 2.66 -40.01 8.30
C SER A 568 2.95 -38.52 8.50
N ASP A 569 4.13 -38.08 8.02
CA ASP A 569 4.53 -36.68 8.06
C ASP A 569 3.44 -35.80 7.43
N ALA A 570 3.00 -34.80 8.19
CA ALA A 570 1.97 -33.88 7.73
C ALA A 570 2.58 -32.97 6.66
N VAL A 571 1.90 -32.89 5.52
CA VAL A 571 2.13 -31.81 4.56
C VAL A 571 1.70 -30.49 5.20
N GLN A 572 0.54 -30.51 5.85
CA GLN A 572 0.02 -29.36 6.61
C GLN A 572 -0.99 -29.82 7.66
N GLU A 573 -1.13 -29.06 8.74
CA GLU A 573 -2.03 -29.37 9.85
C GLU A 573 -2.77 -28.12 10.33
N TYR A 574 -4.07 -28.24 10.54
CA TYR A 574 -4.96 -27.14 10.88
C TYR A 574 -5.85 -27.52 12.06
N PHE A 575 -5.63 -26.87 13.21
CA PHE A 575 -6.38 -27.14 14.43
C PHE A 575 -7.82 -26.55 14.43
N SER A 576 -8.17 -25.76 13.40
CA SER A 576 -9.52 -25.27 13.14
C SER A 576 -9.75 -25.12 11.63
N SER A 577 -10.79 -25.76 11.11
CA SER A 577 -11.21 -25.72 9.70
C SER A 577 -12.71 -25.45 9.57
N SER A 578 -13.17 -25.01 8.40
CA SER A 578 -14.60 -24.79 8.09
C SER A 578 -15.36 -26.11 7.85
N GLY A 579 -15.18 -27.08 8.75
CA GLY A 579 -15.72 -28.43 8.65
C GLY A 579 -15.04 -29.29 7.58
N GLU A 580 -15.62 -30.47 7.34
CA GLU A 580 -15.04 -31.48 6.45
C GLU A 580 -14.89 -30.98 5.01
N ALA A 581 -15.83 -30.16 4.52
CA ALA A 581 -15.76 -29.54 3.20
C ALA A 581 -14.58 -28.57 3.07
N GLY A 582 -14.26 -27.83 4.14
CA GLY A 582 -13.08 -26.98 4.21
C GLY A 582 -11.78 -27.79 4.21
N CYS A 583 -11.72 -28.88 4.97
CA CYS A 583 -10.58 -29.79 4.99
C CYS A 583 -10.34 -30.44 3.63
N ARG A 584 -11.43 -30.87 2.96
CA ARG A 584 -11.39 -31.38 1.59
C ARG A 584 -10.82 -30.35 0.64
N ALA A 585 -11.42 -29.15 0.57
CA ALA A 585 -10.97 -28.11 -0.34
C ALA A 585 -9.47 -27.75 -0.15
N ARG A 586 -8.96 -27.81 1.09
CA ARG A 586 -7.53 -27.60 1.35
C ARG A 586 -6.66 -28.71 0.78
N CYS A 587 -7.05 -29.97 0.95
CA CYS A 587 -6.35 -31.10 0.32
C CYS A 587 -6.40 -31.04 -1.21
N GLU A 588 -7.55 -30.67 -1.78
CA GLU A 588 -7.72 -30.56 -3.24
C GLU A 588 -6.88 -29.43 -3.87
N ASN A 589 -6.48 -28.44 -3.07
CA ASN A 589 -5.64 -27.30 -3.47
C ASN A 589 -4.17 -27.44 -3.04
N GLU A 590 -3.79 -28.52 -2.33
CA GLU A 590 -2.41 -28.79 -1.89
C GLU A 590 -1.80 -29.89 -2.78
N PRO A 591 -0.81 -29.55 -3.65
CA PRO A 591 -0.22 -30.47 -4.63
C PRO A 591 0.29 -31.80 -4.05
N ARG A 592 0.74 -31.78 -2.80
CA ARG A 592 1.32 -32.94 -2.11
C ARG A 592 0.29 -33.72 -1.29
N CYS A 593 -0.95 -33.23 -1.18
CA CYS A 593 -1.98 -33.92 -0.40
C CYS A 593 -2.57 -35.09 -1.20
N ARG A 594 -2.46 -36.29 -0.63
CA ARG A 594 -3.09 -37.51 -1.16
C ARG A 594 -4.12 -38.08 -0.20
N PHE A 595 -4.03 -37.73 1.07
CA PHE A 595 -4.96 -38.12 2.11
C PHE A 595 -5.21 -36.96 3.06
N TYR A 596 -6.43 -36.83 3.57
CA TYR A 596 -6.71 -35.97 4.71
C TYR A 596 -7.41 -36.74 5.83
N SER A 597 -7.07 -36.40 7.07
CA SER A 597 -7.75 -36.85 8.30
C SER A 597 -8.51 -35.67 8.91
N PHE A 598 -9.79 -35.85 9.21
CA PHE A 598 -10.68 -34.81 9.73
C PHE A 598 -11.35 -35.26 11.02
N TRP A 599 -11.25 -34.46 12.07
CA TRP A 599 -11.91 -34.66 13.36
C TRP A 599 -13.16 -33.77 13.45
N LYS A 600 -14.21 -34.28 14.10
CA LYS A 600 -15.46 -33.50 14.32
C LYS A 600 -15.29 -32.18 15.07
N ASN A 601 -14.19 -31.97 15.77
CA ASN A 601 -13.83 -30.70 16.41
C ASN A 601 -13.17 -29.70 15.43
N ASN A 602 -13.26 -29.98 14.12
CA ASN A 602 -12.69 -29.20 13.02
C ASN A 602 -11.17 -29.28 12.84
N TRP A 603 -10.47 -30.19 13.52
CA TRP A 603 -9.07 -30.45 13.19
C TRP A 603 -8.96 -31.16 11.84
N CYS A 604 -8.10 -30.66 10.96
CA CYS A 604 -7.77 -31.20 9.66
C CYS A 604 -6.26 -31.45 9.53
N ARG A 605 -5.85 -32.65 9.10
CA ARG A 605 -4.45 -33.02 8.86
C ARG A 605 -4.30 -33.55 7.44
N LEU A 606 -3.38 -32.97 6.67
CA LEU A 606 -3.11 -33.32 5.27
C LEU A 606 -1.81 -34.14 5.20
N THR A 607 -1.82 -35.23 4.44
CA THR A 607 -0.69 -36.16 4.33
C THR A 607 -0.48 -36.62 2.89
N GLU A 608 0.77 -36.83 2.52
CA GLU A 608 1.16 -37.33 1.18
C GLU A 608 1.03 -38.85 1.08
N THR A 609 1.18 -39.56 2.21
CA THR A 609 0.92 -41.01 2.32
C THR A 609 0.11 -41.32 3.58
N CYS A 610 -0.52 -42.49 3.64
CA CYS A 610 -1.26 -42.96 4.81
C CYS A 610 -0.82 -44.37 5.24
N ASP A 611 0.48 -44.61 5.15
CA ASP A 611 1.08 -45.94 5.37
C ASP A 611 1.15 -46.27 6.88
N VAL A 612 1.15 -45.24 7.72
CA VAL A 612 1.14 -45.35 9.18
C VAL A 612 -0.18 -44.80 9.71
N MET A 613 -1.02 -45.67 10.27
CA MET A 613 -2.23 -45.26 10.98
C MET A 613 -2.03 -45.31 12.50
N ARG A 614 -2.46 -44.27 13.21
CA ARG A 614 -2.49 -44.25 14.68
C ARG A 614 -3.90 -43.99 15.18
N SER A 615 -4.23 -44.56 16.33
CA SER A 615 -5.50 -44.30 17.02
C SER A 615 -5.35 -43.08 17.93
N ALA A 616 -6.29 -42.16 17.86
CA ALA A 616 -6.37 -41.01 18.74
C ALA A 616 -6.75 -41.44 20.17
N ASN A 617 -6.07 -40.86 21.16
CA ASN A 617 -6.31 -41.15 22.57
C ASN A 617 -7.65 -40.58 23.08
N SER A 618 -8.13 -39.50 22.46
CA SER A 618 -9.45 -38.89 22.72
C SER A 618 -10.58 -39.67 22.03
N PRO A 619 -11.84 -39.60 22.52
CA PRO A 619 -13.00 -40.24 21.88
C PRO A 619 -13.45 -39.55 20.58
N ASP A 620 -12.57 -38.80 19.92
CA ASP A 620 -12.93 -38.02 18.75
C ASP A 620 -13.26 -38.91 17.55
N THR A 621 -14.30 -38.51 16.83
CA THR A 621 -14.72 -39.16 15.60
C THR A 621 -13.90 -38.61 14.43
N ILE A 622 -13.13 -39.48 13.78
CA ILE A 622 -12.20 -39.14 12.70
C ILE A 622 -12.68 -39.74 11.37
N SER A 623 -12.63 -38.95 10.30
CA SER A 623 -12.82 -39.42 8.92
C SER A 623 -11.53 -39.26 8.12
N VAL A 624 -11.14 -40.30 7.40
CA VAL A 624 -9.95 -40.34 6.55
C VAL A 624 -10.39 -40.52 5.10
N VAL A 625 -9.91 -39.66 4.21
CA VAL A 625 -10.32 -39.61 2.80
C VAL A 625 -9.08 -39.59 1.91
N SER A 626 -9.07 -40.42 0.87
CA SER A 626 -8.06 -40.45 -0.18
C SER A 626 -8.45 -39.55 -1.36
N CYS A 627 -7.43 -38.94 -1.96
CA CYS A 627 -7.54 -37.99 -3.05
C CYS A 627 -6.62 -38.40 -4.20
N SER A 628 -7.18 -38.51 -5.40
CA SER A 628 -6.42 -38.89 -6.61
C SER A 628 -6.00 -37.66 -7.42
N SER A 629 -4.84 -37.72 -8.08
CA SER A 629 -4.48 -36.75 -9.13
C SER A 629 -4.80 -37.34 -10.49
N SER A 630 -5.67 -36.70 -11.27
CA SER A 630 -5.80 -37.02 -12.69
C SER A 630 -4.69 -36.33 -13.47
N LEU A 631 -3.77 -37.11 -14.06
CA LEU A 631 -2.84 -36.59 -15.05
C LEU A 631 -3.55 -36.62 -16.41
N LEU A 632 -3.73 -35.45 -17.04
CA LEU A 632 -4.03 -35.42 -18.48
C LEU A 632 -2.82 -36.01 -19.25
N PRO A 633 -3.04 -36.73 -20.37
CA PRO A 633 -1.94 -37.31 -21.14
C PRO A 633 -1.01 -36.21 -21.70
N PRO A 634 0.30 -36.50 -21.86
CA PRO A 634 1.26 -35.52 -22.34
C PRO A 634 0.97 -35.11 -23.78
N LEU A 635 1.18 -33.82 -24.09
CA LEU A 635 1.05 -33.26 -25.43
C LEU A 635 2.06 -33.92 -26.41
N PRO A 636 1.70 -34.10 -27.69
CA PRO A 636 2.62 -34.60 -28.70
C PRO A 636 3.78 -33.62 -28.93
N PRO A 637 4.96 -34.11 -29.36
CA PRO A 637 6.14 -33.27 -29.52
C PRO A 637 5.94 -32.18 -30.59
N PRO A 638 6.62 -31.03 -30.46
CA PRO A 638 6.46 -29.91 -31.38
C PRO A 638 6.88 -30.30 -32.80
N LEU A 639 6.04 -29.96 -33.79
CA LEU A 639 6.38 -30.10 -35.20
C LEU A 639 7.54 -29.16 -35.57
N ARG A 640 8.49 -29.67 -36.35
CA ARG A 640 9.67 -28.91 -36.80
C ARG A 640 9.24 -27.65 -37.58
N PRO A 641 9.95 -26.52 -37.43
CA PRO A 641 9.65 -25.31 -38.18
C PRO A 641 9.84 -25.54 -39.70
N PRO A 642 9.00 -24.94 -40.56
CA PRO A 642 9.16 -25.03 -42.00
C PRO A 642 10.42 -24.26 -42.47
N PRO A 643 11.04 -24.67 -43.59
CA PRO A 643 12.21 -23.98 -44.13
C PRO A 643 11.87 -22.55 -44.59
N PRO A 644 12.83 -21.62 -44.53
CA PRO A 644 12.60 -20.23 -44.92
C PRO A 644 12.28 -20.10 -46.42
N PRO A 645 11.46 -19.10 -46.82
CA PRO A 645 11.07 -18.90 -48.21
C PRO A 645 12.25 -18.44 -49.08
N PRO A 646 12.25 -18.76 -50.39
CA PRO A 646 13.33 -18.38 -51.29
C PRO A 646 13.38 -16.86 -51.48
N GLN A 647 14.59 -16.30 -51.34
CA GLN A 647 14.83 -14.88 -51.58
C GLN A 647 14.69 -14.58 -53.07
N SER A 648 13.80 -13.65 -53.41
CA SER A 648 13.69 -13.10 -54.76
C SER A 648 14.86 -12.16 -55.05
N SER A 649 15.62 -12.44 -56.10
CA SER A 649 16.62 -11.53 -56.68
C SER A 649 15.96 -10.24 -57.22
N PRO A 650 16.65 -9.09 -57.16
CA PRO A 650 16.11 -7.84 -57.66
C PRO A 650 16.31 -7.73 -59.19
N PRO A 651 15.37 -7.11 -59.92
CA PRO A 651 15.67 -6.47 -61.20
C PRO A 651 16.39 -5.14 -61.01
#